data_AF-Q4QC69-F1
#
_entry.id   AF-Q4QC69-F1
#
_cell.length_a   1.000
_cell.length_b   1.000
_cell.length_c   1.000
_cell.angle_alpha   90.00
_cell.angle_beta   90.00
_cell.angle_gamma   90.00
#
_symmetry.space_group_name_H-M   'P 1'
#
loop_
_entity.id
_entity.type
_entity.pdbx_description
1 polymer ?
#
loop_
_entity_poly.entity_id
_entity_poly.type
_entity_poly.pdbx_seq_one_letter_code
_entity_poly.pdbx_strand_id
1 'polypeptide(L)'
;MAYGGPAPANPHLAALAKDVHRITGNISGPFRKGEYTMVLQQFDMLMATSAVEEVAAMAVECREEMRELDLLGQSRNVLGPDFLTWRLTTPQGRAIGVNGNYSLPKPSTVSDDTYQLYLLEQQIEDAWGQVLLASMRQVPDEQEHHEEIVNDFERLFERCSDYLRAMLQDTMSAVHLLDITVMDASELSTQYVVCAALMKHPPPDVAALVKFIEYLKQRSIPLSLAAAEQLERIYLRFMKGEAAADVFESVTAAGVIPLSVRPFAMLFNNLTDANAVLDAYDLMLDYGIAPEESTLRILCKQSRMEYAKLHFTTVLKNMANATSATQAHSPSPPPPRSPLASGGAGVAPVHTSAAASTSTASTASRRRDERSYFAQRIEELAERKPKASLLEALKVLHRAEVEGTSLEGDTYIMSALLRHYCRSTTPRHYLVLPFSESLAYRPGPVSDGVRAASHVEGGGNSKGHPAANGFDLGPDPANEELLEGEGKSAVNEELEGLPGAPTRSRGGEPEAEKGRRPRPRQRDPYFADSSEEGTYILEVLKSYGSYPDNSVLQALSAQYEGQVPHMEIVASAADAFFEGCMASHGTMSPVDCRFLHALGYYYIDNRWRDRAHLLVRRVLEMFYAYHVTFRADLSGTEKWFSYFAVIVGTKTGPLDLGIGLFAASLALSDKTVNPKVATKLTAKRDSSEHVIEAIAELEKCGWDYHRILFCDALMLEPQERASAEKNESPAGANGAGSRDHHHGRGANGSHAAGAVASSAAAAGEEHLGKESIYTSAGQGPSSYNNSHLLSARPSLVTYMYVALRDLGVDKKTADWLRDKLKAARQEALASKRTR
;
A
#
# COMPACT_ATOMS: atom_id res chain seq x y z
N MET A 1 11.33 35.99 -6.72
CA MET A 1 11.74 34.61 -6.37
C MET A 1 10.77 33.67 -7.05
N ALA A 2 11.30 32.88 -8.00
CA ALA A 2 10.72 31.76 -8.76
C ALA A 2 9.20 31.78 -9.07
N TYR A 3 8.83 32.28 -10.26
CA TYR A 3 7.57 31.92 -10.91
C TYR A 3 7.70 30.50 -11.46
N GLY A 4 6.93 29.57 -10.91
CA GLY A 4 6.96 28.14 -11.24
C GLY A 4 6.16 27.78 -12.49
N GLY A 5 6.39 28.48 -13.60
CA GLY A 5 5.83 28.12 -14.91
C GLY A 5 6.82 27.30 -15.76
N PRO A 6 6.36 26.60 -16.82
CA PRO A 6 7.23 25.92 -17.78
C PRO A 6 8.21 26.93 -18.40
N ALA A 7 9.50 26.56 -18.55
CA ALA A 7 10.48 27.47 -19.14
C ALA A 7 10.03 27.88 -20.56
N PRO A 8 10.09 29.18 -20.91
CA PRO A 8 9.67 29.66 -22.23
C PRO A 8 10.44 28.91 -23.32
N ALA A 9 9.72 28.37 -24.31
CA ALA A 9 10.34 27.71 -25.45
C ALA A 9 11.00 28.75 -26.37
N ASN A 10 10.43 29.96 -26.40
CA ASN A 10 10.96 31.09 -27.14
C ASN A 10 12.04 31.87 -26.34
N PRO A 11 13.29 31.95 -26.82
CA PRO A 11 14.36 32.70 -26.15
C PRO A 11 14.09 34.21 -26.09
N HIS A 12 13.26 34.75 -27.00
CA HIS A 12 12.82 36.15 -26.96
C HIS A 12 11.93 36.42 -25.75
N LEU A 13 10.94 35.56 -25.52
CA LEU A 13 10.03 35.65 -24.38
C LEU A 13 10.77 35.48 -23.04
N ALA A 14 11.81 34.64 -23.02
CA ALA A 14 12.70 34.50 -21.87
C ALA A 14 13.44 35.80 -21.52
N ALA A 15 13.89 36.55 -22.53
CA ALA A 15 14.54 37.84 -22.35
C ALA A 15 13.54 38.89 -21.84
N LEU A 16 12.35 38.97 -22.46
CA LEU A 16 11.25 39.83 -22.02
C LEU A 16 10.87 39.56 -20.56
N ALA A 17 10.70 38.30 -20.18
CA ALA A 17 10.35 37.93 -18.81
C ALA A 17 11.39 38.41 -17.79
N LYS A 18 12.68 38.33 -18.14
CA LYS A 18 13.77 38.82 -17.28
C LYS A 18 13.74 40.34 -17.14
N ASP A 19 13.45 41.06 -18.22
CA ASP A 19 13.38 42.52 -18.23
C ASP A 19 12.15 43.02 -17.46
N VAL A 20 10.96 42.43 -17.70
CA VAL A 20 9.75 42.69 -16.91
C VAL A 20 10.00 42.40 -15.43
N HIS A 21 10.65 41.29 -15.08
CA HIS A 21 10.96 40.96 -13.69
C HIS A 21 11.92 41.96 -13.04
N ARG A 22 12.91 42.48 -13.80
CA ARG A 22 13.83 43.52 -13.30
C ARG A 22 13.08 44.81 -12.93
N ILE A 23 12.06 45.16 -13.70
CA ILE A 23 11.29 46.39 -13.53
C ILE A 23 10.25 46.22 -12.42
N THR A 24 9.49 45.12 -12.47
CA THR A 24 8.37 44.89 -11.54
C THR A 24 8.80 44.32 -10.19
N GLY A 25 9.91 43.57 -10.13
CA GLY A 25 10.33 42.81 -8.94
C GLY A 25 10.70 43.66 -7.72
N ASN A 26 10.99 44.94 -7.89
CA ASN A 26 11.40 45.86 -6.81
C ASN A 26 10.42 47.00 -6.55
N ILE A 27 9.24 46.99 -7.17
CA ILE A 27 8.23 48.05 -7.06
C ILE A 27 7.81 48.24 -5.60
N SER A 28 7.43 47.18 -4.87
CA SER A 28 6.93 47.27 -3.48
C SER A 28 7.86 47.89 -2.41
N GLY A 29 9.19 47.87 -2.58
CA GLY A 29 10.18 48.34 -1.61
C GLY A 29 10.19 49.87 -1.39
N PRO A 30 10.37 50.68 -2.45
CA PRO A 30 10.34 52.15 -2.40
C PRO A 30 9.03 52.75 -1.89
N PHE A 31 7.86 52.12 -2.14
CA PHE A 31 6.57 52.63 -1.63
C PHE A 31 6.42 52.62 -0.10
N ARG A 32 7.24 51.83 0.62
CA ARG A 32 7.23 51.82 2.09
C ARG A 32 7.94 53.03 2.71
N LYS A 33 8.71 53.80 1.94
CA LYS A 33 9.51 54.94 2.43
C LYS A 33 8.84 56.31 2.24
N GLY A 34 7.68 56.38 1.59
CA GLY A 34 6.88 57.62 1.50
C GLY A 34 7.47 58.71 0.61
N GLU A 35 8.33 58.37 -0.36
CA GLU A 35 8.95 59.34 -1.27
C GLU A 35 8.09 59.50 -2.54
N TYR A 36 7.32 60.59 -2.61
CA TYR A 36 6.36 60.88 -3.68
C TYR A 36 6.96 60.90 -5.09
N THR A 37 8.13 61.52 -5.25
CA THR A 37 8.84 61.59 -6.53
C THR A 37 9.21 60.22 -7.08
N MET A 38 9.34 59.18 -6.26
CA MET A 38 9.65 57.83 -6.73
C MET A 38 8.44 57.08 -7.28
N VAL A 39 7.20 57.47 -6.93
CA VAL A 39 5.99 56.76 -7.39
C VAL A 39 5.69 57.07 -8.85
N LEU A 40 5.64 58.36 -9.19
CA LEU A 40 5.44 58.81 -10.57
C LEU A 40 6.62 58.41 -11.47
N GLN A 41 7.86 58.53 -10.99
CA GLN A 41 9.03 58.06 -11.74
C GLN A 41 9.01 56.54 -12.01
N GLN A 42 8.42 55.74 -11.13
CA GLN A 42 8.27 54.30 -11.35
C GLN A 42 7.13 53.97 -12.32
N PHE A 43 6.05 54.74 -12.29
CA PHE A 43 5.00 54.66 -13.31
C PHE A 43 5.53 55.06 -14.69
N ASP A 44 6.23 56.18 -14.78
CA ASP A 44 6.87 56.66 -16.01
C ASP A 44 7.89 55.63 -16.52
N MET A 45 8.64 54.99 -15.62
CA MET A 45 9.58 53.93 -16.00
C MET A 45 8.86 52.67 -16.51
N LEU A 46 7.75 52.27 -15.90
CA LEU A 46 6.92 51.17 -16.39
C LEU A 46 6.36 51.47 -17.78
N MET A 47 5.84 52.68 -17.99
CA MET A 47 5.29 53.15 -19.27
C MET A 47 6.36 53.33 -20.36
N ALA A 48 7.56 53.80 -20.01
CA ALA A 48 8.64 54.05 -20.97
C ALA A 48 9.41 52.79 -21.38
N THR A 49 9.06 51.61 -20.85
CA THR A 49 9.78 50.38 -21.13
C THR A 49 9.20 49.67 -22.35
N SER A 50 10.01 49.56 -23.42
CA SER A 50 9.65 48.81 -24.64
C SER A 50 9.27 47.35 -24.39
N ALA A 51 9.84 46.71 -23.37
CA ALA A 51 9.49 45.33 -22.99
C ALA A 51 8.03 45.17 -22.54
N VAL A 52 7.43 46.20 -21.92
CA VAL A 52 6.00 46.16 -21.52
C VAL A 52 5.11 46.30 -22.75
N GLU A 53 5.47 47.20 -23.68
CA GLU A 53 4.78 47.36 -24.96
C GLU A 53 4.83 46.09 -25.81
N GLU A 54 5.98 45.44 -25.88
CA GLU A 54 6.15 44.17 -26.59
C GLU A 54 5.32 43.03 -25.96
N VAL A 55 5.28 42.93 -24.63
CA VAL A 55 4.42 41.95 -23.95
C VAL A 55 2.95 42.23 -24.21
N ALA A 56 2.53 43.50 -24.17
CA ALA A 56 1.15 43.88 -24.45
C ALA A 56 0.74 43.51 -25.88
N ALA A 57 1.56 43.84 -26.88
CA ALA A 57 1.31 43.48 -28.28
C ALA A 57 1.17 41.96 -28.47
N MET A 58 2.09 41.17 -27.91
CA MET A 58 2.03 39.71 -27.97
C MET A 58 0.80 39.14 -27.26
N ALA A 59 0.42 39.72 -26.11
CA ALA A 59 -0.72 39.24 -25.35
C ALA A 59 -2.06 39.56 -26.04
N VAL A 60 -2.16 40.69 -26.77
CA VAL A 60 -3.33 41.00 -27.62
C VAL A 60 -3.51 39.94 -28.71
N GLU A 61 -2.42 39.51 -29.36
CA GLU A 61 -2.47 38.46 -30.38
C GLU A 61 -2.92 37.10 -29.82
N CYS A 62 -2.57 36.78 -28.58
CA CYS A 62 -2.87 35.50 -27.91
C CYS A 62 -4.13 35.52 -27.03
N ARG A 63 -4.96 36.57 -27.10
CA ARG A 63 -6.04 36.83 -26.12
C ARG A 63 -7.08 35.72 -25.97
N GLU A 64 -7.53 35.14 -27.07
CA GLU A 64 -8.56 34.09 -27.04
C GLU A 64 -8.05 32.81 -26.35
N GLU A 65 -6.76 32.48 -26.52
CA GLU A 65 -6.13 31.34 -25.85
C GLU A 65 -5.89 31.65 -24.35
N MET A 66 -5.53 32.89 -24.00
CA MET A 66 -5.40 33.34 -22.61
C MET A 66 -6.74 33.31 -21.85
N ARG A 67 -7.88 33.54 -22.52
CA ARG A 67 -9.21 33.47 -21.92
C ARG A 67 -9.52 32.08 -21.35
N GLU A 68 -8.95 31.01 -21.91
CA GLU A 68 -9.08 29.66 -21.35
C GLU A 68 -8.43 29.53 -19.96
N LEU A 69 -7.35 30.27 -19.70
CA LEU A 69 -6.68 30.32 -18.39
C LEU A 69 -7.53 31.09 -17.37
N ASP A 70 -8.18 32.17 -17.78
CA ASP A 70 -9.13 32.91 -16.93
C ASP A 70 -10.30 32.01 -16.50
N LEU A 71 -10.90 31.30 -17.45
CA LEU A 71 -11.98 30.34 -17.18
C LEU A 71 -11.52 29.20 -16.27
N LEU A 72 -10.29 28.71 -16.43
CA LEU A 72 -9.73 27.70 -15.54
C LEU A 72 -9.60 28.23 -14.11
N GLY A 73 -9.17 29.48 -13.93
CA GLY A 73 -9.11 30.16 -12.63
C GLY A 73 -10.45 30.16 -11.90
N GLN A 74 -11.56 30.31 -12.62
CA GLN A 74 -12.93 30.21 -12.07
C GLN A 74 -13.27 28.84 -11.51
N SER A 75 -12.92 27.79 -12.25
CA SER A 75 -13.23 26.42 -11.86
C SER A 75 -12.47 25.95 -10.60
N ARG A 76 -11.41 26.66 -10.19
CA ARG A 76 -10.49 26.28 -9.10
C ARG A 76 -10.67 27.15 -7.85
N ASN A 77 -11.89 27.20 -7.33
CA ASN A 77 -12.17 27.88 -6.06
C ASN A 77 -11.50 27.17 -4.88
N VAL A 78 -10.50 27.80 -4.25
CA VAL A 78 -9.73 27.25 -3.11
C VAL A 78 -10.61 26.95 -1.89
N LEU A 79 -11.72 27.69 -1.71
CA LEU A 79 -12.68 27.46 -0.62
C LEU A 79 -13.74 26.40 -0.97
N GLY A 80 -13.71 25.87 -2.19
CA GLY A 80 -14.64 24.85 -2.66
C GLY A 80 -14.31 23.45 -2.13
N PRO A 81 -15.31 22.59 -1.90
CA PRO A 81 -15.10 21.24 -1.37
C PRO A 81 -14.29 20.33 -2.32
N ASP A 82 -14.27 20.64 -3.61
CA ASP A 82 -13.62 19.84 -4.64
C ASP A 82 -12.15 20.23 -4.85
N PHE A 83 -11.73 21.40 -4.37
CA PHE A 83 -10.37 21.89 -4.56
C PHE A 83 -9.34 20.96 -3.92
N LEU A 84 -9.59 20.54 -2.68
CA LEU A 84 -8.68 19.66 -1.97
C LEU A 84 -8.61 18.28 -2.64
N THR A 85 -9.76 17.74 -3.05
CA THR A 85 -9.82 16.47 -3.80
C THR A 85 -8.95 16.55 -5.06
N TRP A 86 -9.10 17.62 -5.84
CA TRP A 86 -8.27 17.84 -7.03
C TRP A 86 -6.78 18.01 -6.70
N ARG A 87 -6.47 18.77 -5.64
CA ARG A 87 -5.11 19.02 -5.17
C ARG A 87 -4.39 17.70 -4.86
N LEU A 88 -5.08 16.78 -4.19
CA LEU A 88 -4.52 15.51 -3.74
C LEU A 88 -4.45 14.45 -4.85
N THR A 89 -5.36 14.50 -5.83
CA THR A 89 -5.45 13.48 -6.90
C THR A 89 -4.66 13.82 -8.16
N THR A 90 -4.21 15.06 -8.36
CA THR A 90 -3.50 15.47 -9.58
C THR A 90 -2.06 15.93 -9.33
N PRO A 91 -1.10 15.60 -10.22
CA PRO A 91 0.28 16.06 -10.10
C PRO A 91 0.40 17.59 -10.07
N GLN A 92 -0.43 18.28 -10.86
CA GLN A 92 -0.48 19.73 -10.95
C GLN A 92 -0.95 20.36 -9.63
N GLY A 93 -1.98 19.77 -9.01
CA GLY A 93 -2.48 20.20 -7.72
C GLY A 93 -1.44 20.07 -6.61
N ARG A 94 -0.70 18.95 -6.57
CA ARG A 94 0.39 18.70 -5.60
C ARG A 94 1.58 19.66 -5.75
N ALA A 95 1.77 20.25 -6.93
CA ALA A 95 2.84 21.22 -7.18
C ALA A 95 2.53 22.62 -6.63
N ILE A 96 1.29 22.91 -6.23
CA ILE A 96 0.89 24.23 -5.72
C ILE A 96 1.52 24.48 -4.35
N GLY A 97 2.08 25.69 -4.19
CA GLY A 97 2.78 26.19 -3.02
C GLY A 97 4.19 25.62 -2.82
N VAL A 98 4.57 24.59 -3.58
CA VAL A 98 5.92 24.01 -3.54
C VAL A 98 6.92 24.99 -4.15
N ASN A 99 7.98 25.33 -3.41
CA ASN A 99 8.96 26.35 -3.79
C ASN A 99 8.32 27.73 -4.13
N GLY A 100 7.13 28.01 -3.60
CA GLY A 100 6.39 29.23 -3.90
C GLY A 100 5.67 29.24 -5.25
N ASN A 101 5.44 28.09 -5.87
CA ASN A 101 4.67 28.00 -7.11
C ASN A 101 3.17 28.13 -6.86
N TYR A 102 2.55 29.25 -7.22
CA TYR A 102 1.09 29.44 -7.14
C TYR A 102 0.43 29.57 -8.51
N SER A 103 1.16 29.22 -9.57
CA SER A 103 0.72 29.40 -10.94
C SER A 103 -0.41 28.42 -11.29
N LEU A 104 -1.38 28.87 -12.09
CA LEU A 104 -2.51 28.05 -12.54
C LEU A 104 -2.00 26.84 -13.34
N PRO A 105 -2.61 25.65 -13.27
CA PRO A 105 -2.20 24.53 -14.12
C PRO A 105 -2.32 24.89 -15.60
N LYS A 106 -1.33 24.57 -16.41
CA LYS A 106 -1.42 24.80 -17.87
C LYS A 106 -2.39 23.80 -18.51
N PRO A 107 -3.45 24.25 -19.21
CA PRO A 107 -4.29 23.39 -20.05
C PRO A 107 -3.48 22.79 -21.22
N SER A 108 -3.85 21.61 -21.70
CA SER A 108 -3.23 21.01 -22.89
C SER A 108 -3.50 21.79 -24.18
N THR A 109 -4.53 22.64 -24.18
CA THR A 109 -4.95 23.51 -25.27
C THR A 109 -4.11 24.79 -25.36
N VAL A 110 -3.37 25.14 -24.30
CA VAL A 110 -2.59 26.38 -24.21
C VAL A 110 -1.09 26.11 -24.40
N SER A 111 -0.47 26.88 -25.29
CA SER A 111 0.97 26.83 -25.57
C SER A 111 1.81 27.30 -24.37
N ASP A 112 3.06 26.83 -24.26
CA ASP A 112 3.96 27.26 -23.17
C ASP A 112 4.26 28.77 -23.24
N ASP A 113 4.37 29.32 -24.45
CA ASP A 113 4.64 30.74 -24.66
C ASP A 113 3.42 31.60 -24.28
N THR A 114 2.20 31.18 -24.64
CA THR A 114 0.95 31.87 -24.25
C THR A 114 0.74 31.84 -22.75
N TYR A 115 1.02 30.70 -22.12
CA TYR A 115 0.95 30.58 -20.66
C TYR A 115 1.95 31.51 -19.94
N GLN A 116 3.16 31.64 -20.47
CA GLN A 116 4.15 32.58 -19.95
C GLN A 116 3.74 34.04 -20.16
N LEU A 117 3.19 34.38 -21.33
CA LEU A 117 2.63 35.72 -21.60
C LEU A 117 1.52 36.08 -20.60
N TYR A 118 0.64 35.13 -20.27
CA TYR A 118 -0.40 35.31 -19.27
C TYR A 118 0.17 35.63 -17.88
N LEU A 119 1.19 34.90 -17.43
CA LEU A 119 1.84 35.19 -16.16
C LEU A 119 2.53 36.57 -16.14
N LEU A 120 3.15 36.97 -17.26
CA LEU A 120 3.78 38.28 -17.39
C LEU A 120 2.76 39.41 -17.35
N GLU A 121 1.64 39.27 -18.05
CA GLU A 121 0.56 40.25 -18.04
C GLU A 121 -0.01 40.43 -16.63
N GLN A 122 -0.31 39.33 -15.91
CA GLN A 122 -0.77 39.41 -14.51
C GLN A 122 0.25 40.11 -13.61
N GLN A 123 1.54 39.83 -13.79
CA GLN A 123 2.61 40.49 -13.03
C GLN A 123 2.70 41.99 -13.32
N ILE A 124 2.46 42.40 -14.56
CA ILE A 124 2.40 43.82 -14.96
C ILE A 124 1.15 44.48 -14.37
N GLU A 125 -0.01 43.87 -14.48
CA GLU A 125 -1.28 44.37 -13.92
C GLU A 125 -1.20 44.53 -12.39
N ASP A 126 -0.61 43.56 -11.69
CA ASP A 126 -0.34 43.63 -10.25
C ASP A 126 0.60 44.80 -9.88
N ALA A 127 1.64 45.03 -10.68
CA ALA A 127 2.55 46.16 -10.51
C ALA A 127 1.83 47.49 -10.71
N TRP A 128 0.99 47.58 -11.75
CA TRP A 128 0.11 48.74 -11.99
C TRP A 128 -0.82 49.00 -10.80
N GLY A 129 -1.44 47.96 -10.24
CA GLY A 129 -2.31 48.11 -9.08
C GLY A 129 -1.57 48.60 -7.83
N GLN A 130 -0.31 48.21 -7.64
CA GLN A 130 0.54 48.73 -6.56
C GLN A 130 0.85 50.21 -6.75
N VAL A 131 1.14 50.63 -7.98
CA VAL A 131 1.38 52.04 -8.31
C VAL A 131 0.11 52.86 -8.09
N LEU A 132 -1.03 52.40 -8.59
CA LEU A 132 -2.33 53.04 -8.39
C LEU A 132 -2.64 53.19 -6.89
N LEU A 133 -2.51 52.12 -6.11
CA LEU A 133 -2.75 52.16 -4.67
C LEU A 133 -1.80 53.13 -3.94
N ALA A 134 -0.54 53.21 -4.38
CA ALA A 134 0.43 54.15 -3.82
C ALA A 134 0.07 55.60 -4.17
N SER A 135 -0.32 55.86 -5.42
CA SER A 135 -0.79 57.16 -5.89
C SER A 135 -2.01 57.63 -5.10
N MET A 136 -3.04 56.79 -4.97
CA MET A 136 -4.25 57.08 -4.18
C MET A 136 -3.96 57.40 -2.71
N ARG A 137 -2.91 56.79 -2.12
CA ARG A 137 -2.51 57.05 -0.73
C ARG A 137 -1.74 58.34 -0.56
N GLN A 138 -0.97 58.75 -1.57
CA GLN A 138 -0.12 59.94 -1.50
C GLN A 138 -0.86 61.19 -1.95
N VAL A 139 -1.76 61.06 -2.92
CA VAL A 139 -2.55 62.15 -3.49
C VAL A 139 -4.01 61.72 -3.66
N PRO A 140 -4.79 61.67 -2.56
CA PRO A 140 -6.16 61.17 -2.61
C PRO A 140 -7.11 62.06 -3.42
N ASP A 141 -6.77 63.34 -3.64
CA ASP A 141 -7.66 64.32 -4.29
C ASP A 141 -7.50 64.36 -5.83
N GLU A 142 -6.49 63.69 -6.41
CA GLU A 142 -6.22 63.68 -7.85
C GLU A 142 -6.89 62.51 -8.58
N GLN A 143 -8.23 62.46 -8.50
CA GLN A 143 -9.02 61.38 -9.10
C GLN A 143 -8.80 61.23 -10.62
N GLU A 144 -8.64 62.35 -11.34
CA GLU A 144 -8.36 62.36 -12.79
C GLU A 144 -7.07 61.59 -13.11
N HIS A 145 -6.03 61.79 -12.29
CA HIS A 145 -4.75 61.11 -12.47
C HIS A 145 -4.82 59.62 -12.11
N HIS A 146 -5.64 59.24 -11.12
CA HIS A 146 -5.88 57.83 -10.81
C HIS A 146 -6.63 57.13 -11.96
N GLU A 147 -7.58 57.83 -12.59
CA GLU A 147 -8.28 57.34 -13.78
C GLU A 147 -7.35 57.21 -14.99
N GLU A 148 -6.44 58.15 -15.21
CA GLU A 148 -5.40 58.08 -16.24
C GLU A 148 -4.55 56.81 -16.11
N ILE A 149 -4.05 56.49 -14.90
CA ILE A 149 -3.24 55.28 -14.65
C ILE A 149 -3.97 54.01 -15.07
N VAL A 150 -5.29 53.92 -14.79
CA VAL A 150 -6.12 52.78 -15.19
C VAL A 150 -6.35 52.76 -16.70
N ASN A 151 -6.72 53.90 -17.28
CA ASN A 151 -6.99 54.03 -18.71
C ASN A 151 -5.75 53.74 -19.57
N ASP A 152 -4.55 54.09 -19.09
CA ASP A 152 -3.28 53.80 -19.76
C ASP A 152 -3.01 52.29 -19.84
N PHE A 153 -3.29 51.54 -18.77
CA PHE A 153 -3.22 50.08 -18.80
C PHE A 153 -4.21 49.49 -19.80
N GLU A 154 -5.47 49.91 -19.72
CA GLU A 154 -6.54 49.37 -20.58
C GLU A 154 -6.31 49.70 -22.06
N ARG A 155 -5.74 50.87 -22.34
CA ARG A 155 -5.32 51.25 -23.68
C ARG A 155 -4.15 50.41 -24.19
N LEU A 156 -3.17 50.12 -23.34
CA LEU A 156 -1.98 49.38 -23.74
C LEU A 156 -2.28 47.90 -24.00
N PHE A 157 -3.10 47.26 -23.17
CA PHE A 157 -3.46 45.84 -23.27
C PHE A 157 -4.76 45.57 -24.04
N GLU A 158 -5.42 46.63 -24.54
CA GLU A 158 -6.70 46.60 -25.26
C GLU A 158 -7.81 45.80 -24.55
N ARG A 159 -7.85 45.87 -23.21
CA ARG A 159 -8.89 45.24 -22.39
C ARG A 159 -9.20 46.03 -21.13
N CYS A 160 -10.42 45.86 -20.60
CA CYS A 160 -10.76 46.35 -19.28
C CYS A 160 -10.05 45.53 -18.19
N SER A 161 -9.64 46.21 -17.11
CA SER A 161 -9.08 45.55 -15.93
C SER A 161 -10.04 45.65 -14.75
N ASP A 162 -10.78 44.57 -14.48
CA ASP A 162 -11.69 44.52 -13.33
C ASP A 162 -10.94 44.69 -12.00
N TYR A 163 -9.68 44.23 -11.94
CA TYR A 163 -8.79 44.46 -10.81
C TYR A 163 -8.52 45.94 -10.57
N LEU A 164 -8.02 46.67 -11.58
CA LEU A 164 -7.67 48.09 -11.45
C LEU A 164 -8.91 48.97 -11.28
N ARG A 165 -10.00 48.65 -11.98
CA ARG A 165 -11.30 49.32 -11.84
C ARG A 165 -11.89 49.14 -10.44
N ALA A 166 -11.77 47.95 -9.84
CA ALA A 166 -12.16 47.73 -8.45
C ALA A 166 -11.26 48.48 -7.46
N MET A 167 -9.95 48.54 -7.72
CA MET A 167 -9.00 49.31 -6.91
C MET A 167 -9.34 50.81 -6.88
N LEU A 168 -9.90 51.35 -7.96
CA LEU A 168 -10.30 52.76 -8.07
C LEU A 168 -11.53 53.13 -7.23
N GLN A 169 -12.43 52.18 -6.95
CA GLN A 169 -13.71 52.43 -6.26
C GLN A 169 -13.53 52.98 -4.84
N ASP A 170 -14.13 54.12 -4.50
CA ASP A 170 -14.08 54.66 -3.14
C ASP A 170 -14.88 53.80 -2.16
N THR A 171 -14.17 53.14 -1.25
CA THR A 171 -14.73 52.09 -0.39
C THR A 171 -14.06 52.07 0.97
N MET A 172 -14.83 51.74 2.01
CA MET A 172 -14.37 51.77 3.41
C MET A 172 -13.87 50.41 3.93
N SER A 173 -14.18 49.31 3.24
CA SER A 173 -13.75 47.95 3.62
C SER A 173 -13.75 46.99 2.43
N ALA A 174 -13.08 45.84 2.60
CA ALA A 174 -13.04 44.78 1.59
C ALA A 174 -14.45 44.24 1.26
N VAL A 175 -15.31 44.07 2.28
CA VAL A 175 -16.69 43.61 2.09
C VAL A 175 -17.52 44.66 1.36
N HIS A 176 -17.36 45.95 1.70
CA HIS A 176 -18.05 47.03 1.00
C HIS A 176 -17.67 47.10 -0.48
N LEU A 177 -16.38 46.88 -0.80
CA LEU A 177 -15.95 46.79 -2.19
C LEU A 177 -16.63 45.63 -2.92
N LEU A 178 -16.67 44.45 -2.31
CA LEU A 178 -17.35 43.29 -2.89
C LEU A 178 -18.85 43.55 -3.09
N ASP A 179 -19.56 44.13 -2.12
CA ASP A 179 -21.00 44.44 -2.25
C ASP A 179 -21.30 45.45 -3.39
N ILE A 180 -20.39 46.38 -3.67
CA ILE A 180 -20.57 47.39 -4.75
C ILE A 180 -20.24 46.80 -6.13
N THR A 181 -19.21 45.97 -6.21
CA THR A 181 -18.62 45.52 -7.50
C THR A 181 -19.10 44.15 -7.94
N VAL A 182 -19.46 43.25 -7.00
CA VAL A 182 -19.92 41.89 -7.29
C VAL A 182 -21.45 41.86 -7.25
N MET A 183 -22.08 42.04 -8.42
CA MET A 183 -23.53 41.92 -8.57
C MET A 183 -23.99 40.45 -8.74
N ASP A 184 -23.21 39.64 -9.46
CA ASP A 184 -23.41 38.20 -9.64
C ASP A 184 -22.10 37.44 -9.33
N ALA A 185 -22.17 36.45 -8.44
CA ALA A 185 -21.02 35.65 -8.01
C ALA A 185 -20.48 34.69 -9.09
N SER A 186 -21.23 34.48 -10.18
CA SER A 186 -20.84 33.60 -11.28
C SER A 186 -19.99 34.28 -12.37
N GLU A 187 -19.80 35.59 -12.31
CA GLU A 187 -19.03 36.35 -13.30
C GLU A 187 -17.50 36.25 -13.09
N LEU A 188 -16.74 36.22 -14.19
CA LEU A 188 -15.26 36.20 -14.25
C LEU A 188 -14.60 37.34 -13.47
N SER A 189 -15.21 38.52 -13.47
CA SER A 189 -14.74 39.73 -12.82
C SER A 189 -14.54 39.55 -11.30
N THR A 190 -15.36 38.70 -10.66
CA THR A 190 -15.41 38.58 -9.20
C THR A 190 -14.09 38.12 -8.57
N GLN A 191 -13.29 37.33 -9.27
CA GLN A 191 -12.00 36.82 -8.75
C GLN A 191 -10.95 37.91 -8.62
N TYR A 192 -10.87 38.77 -9.63
CA TYR A 192 -9.94 39.91 -9.68
C TYR A 192 -10.32 40.96 -8.64
N VAL A 193 -11.61 41.15 -8.42
CA VAL A 193 -12.14 42.02 -7.37
C VAL A 193 -11.74 41.54 -5.97
N VAL A 194 -11.74 40.23 -5.68
CA VAL A 194 -11.31 39.70 -4.38
C VAL A 194 -9.83 40.02 -4.12
N CYS A 195 -8.96 39.89 -5.13
CA CYS A 195 -7.56 40.32 -5.05
C CYS A 195 -7.46 41.83 -4.74
N ALA A 196 -8.21 42.66 -5.46
CA ALA A 196 -8.26 44.11 -5.22
C ALA A 196 -8.72 44.44 -3.79
N ALA A 197 -9.76 43.76 -3.30
CA ALA A 197 -10.31 43.95 -1.96
C ALA A 197 -9.27 43.65 -0.87
N LEU A 198 -8.54 42.53 -1.00
CA LEU A 198 -7.47 42.14 -0.07
C LEU A 198 -6.27 43.09 -0.10
N MET A 199 -5.94 43.62 -1.28
CA MET A 199 -4.82 44.55 -1.47
C MET A 199 -5.14 45.96 -0.95
N LYS A 200 -6.32 46.47 -1.28
CA LYS A 200 -6.78 47.82 -0.89
C LYS A 200 -7.10 47.88 0.59
N HIS A 201 -7.85 46.89 1.10
CA HIS A 201 -8.36 46.81 2.46
C HIS A 201 -7.94 45.52 3.16
N PRO A 202 -6.63 45.32 3.41
CA PRO A 202 -6.17 44.10 4.08
C PRO A 202 -6.82 43.99 5.46
N PRO A 203 -7.35 42.81 5.85
CA PRO A 203 -7.94 42.60 7.17
C PRO A 203 -6.98 43.06 8.29
N PRO A 204 -7.46 43.80 9.30
CA PRO A 204 -6.61 44.33 10.37
C PRO A 204 -6.27 43.27 11.43
N ASP A 205 -7.13 42.27 11.63
CA ASP A 205 -6.96 41.21 12.60
C ASP A 205 -7.53 39.86 12.09
N VAL A 206 -7.35 38.80 12.88
CA VAL A 206 -7.79 37.43 12.55
C VAL A 206 -9.32 37.34 12.49
N ALA A 207 -10.03 38.05 13.36
CA ALA A 207 -11.49 38.02 13.38
C ALA A 207 -12.09 38.64 12.11
N ALA A 208 -11.51 39.73 11.62
CA ALA A 208 -11.87 40.36 10.36
C ALA A 208 -11.52 39.47 9.16
N LEU A 209 -10.38 38.76 9.21
CA LEU A 209 -10.02 37.78 8.18
C LEU A 209 -11.04 36.62 8.12
N VAL A 210 -11.39 36.03 9.27
CA VAL A 210 -12.38 34.96 9.36
C VAL A 210 -13.75 35.44 8.84
N LYS A 211 -14.21 36.63 9.26
CA LYS A 211 -15.46 37.23 8.75
C LYS A 211 -15.43 37.44 7.24
N PHE A 212 -14.30 37.84 6.68
CA PHE A 212 -14.13 38.00 5.24
C PHE A 212 -14.27 36.65 4.51
N ILE A 213 -13.63 35.59 5.01
CA ILE A 213 -13.73 34.23 4.44
C ILE A 213 -15.17 33.70 4.54
N GLU A 214 -15.81 33.87 5.70
CA GLU A 214 -17.20 33.49 5.91
C GLU A 214 -18.14 34.22 4.94
N TYR A 215 -17.92 35.52 4.72
CA TYR A 215 -18.67 36.30 3.75
C TYR A 215 -18.50 35.76 2.32
N LEU A 216 -17.28 35.46 1.88
CA LEU A 216 -17.04 34.85 0.57
C LEU A 216 -17.80 33.53 0.41
N LYS A 217 -17.78 32.68 1.44
CA LYS A 217 -18.51 31.40 1.44
C LYS A 217 -20.03 31.61 1.41
N GLN A 218 -20.56 32.53 2.21
CA GLN A 218 -22.00 32.84 2.25
C GLN A 218 -22.52 33.35 0.90
N ARG A 219 -21.72 34.18 0.21
CA ARG A 219 -22.05 34.72 -1.12
C ARG A 219 -21.65 33.79 -2.27
N SER A 220 -21.03 32.64 -1.98
CA SER A 220 -20.46 31.73 -2.99
C SER A 220 -19.47 32.40 -3.95
N ILE A 221 -18.75 33.42 -3.49
CA ILE A 221 -17.74 34.12 -4.29
C ILE A 221 -16.49 33.24 -4.38
N PRO A 222 -15.99 32.93 -5.59
CA PRO A 222 -14.84 32.04 -5.75
C PRO A 222 -13.53 32.72 -5.32
N LEU A 223 -12.70 32.00 -4.56
CA LEU A 223 -11.34 32.42 -4.20
C LEU A 223 -10.33 31.80 -5.17
N SER A 224 -9.73 32.62 -6.04
CA SER A 224 -8.68 32.20 -6.97
C SER A 224 -7.36 31.86 -6.25
N LEU A 225 -6.44 31.16 -6.93
CA LEU A 225 -5.11 30.83 -6.39
C LEU A 225 -4.29 32.07 -6.06
N ALA A 226 -4.35 33.11 -6.89
CA ALA A 226 -3.64 34.38 -6.66
C ALA A 226 -4.19 35.10 -5.41
N ALA A 227 -5.52 35.16 -5.27
CA ALA A 227 -6.15 35.73 -4.07
C ALA A 227 -5.80 34.92 -2.81
N ALA A 228 -5.78 33.59 -2.93
CA ALA A 228 -5.39 32.69 -1.84
C ALA A 228 -3.92 32.86 -1.43
N GLU A 229 -3.01 33.11 -2.37
CA GLU A 229 -1.61 33.45 -2.03
C GLU A 229 -1.54 34.74 -1.20
N GLN A 230 -2.27 35.79 -1.60
CA GLN A 230 -2.31 37.05 -0.85
C GLN A 230 -2.94 36.85 0.54
N LEU A 231 -4.00 36.05 0.63
CA LEU A 231 -4.63 35.68 1.89
C LEU A 231 -3.65 34.92 2.78
N GLU A 232 -2.85 33.99 2.24
CA GLU A 232 -1.82 33.27 2.99
C GLU A 232 -0.72 34.23 3.51
N ARG A 233 -0.32 35.24 2.72
CA ARG A 233 0.64 36.27 3.18
C ARG A 233 0.08 37.10 4.35
N ILE A 234 -1.22 37.39 4.35
CA ILE A 234 -1.91 38.09 5.45
C ILE A 234 -2.01 37.17 6.67
N TYR A 235 -2.42 35.92 6.46
CA TYR A 235 -2.47 34.87 7.48
C TYR A 235 -1.12 34.68 8.19
N LEU A 236 -0.01 34.57 7.44
CA LEU A 236 1.34 34.46 7.98
C LEU A 236 1.75 35.67 8.81
N ARG A 237 1.21 36.87 8.52
CA ARG A 237 1.46 38.07 9.32
C ARG A 237 0.86 37.95 10.70
N PHE A 238 -0.34 37.37 10.81
CA PHE A 238 -1.02 37.16 12.09
C PHE A 238 -0.41 36.00 12.90
N MET A 239 0.21 35.04 12.24
CA MET A 239 0.95 33.96 12.92
C MET A 239 2.29 34.41 13.55
N LYS A 240 2.72 35.67 13.34
CA LYS A 240 3.94 36.21 13.98
C LYS A 240 3.65 36.56 15.44
N GLY A 241 3.63 35.57 16.33
CA GLY A 241 3.44 35.76 17.76
C GLY A 241 3.16 34.45 18.50
N GLU A 242 2.95 34.55 19.82
CA GLU A 242 2.71 33.39 20.70
C GLU A 242 1.38 32.68 20.43
N ALA A 243 0.41 33.35 19.80
CA ALA A 243 -0.91 32.81 19.47
C ALA A 243 -0.98 32.10 18.09
N ALA A 244 0.15 31.70 17.51
CA ALA A 244 0.18 31.14 16.15
C ALA A 244 -0.71 29.90 15.97
N ALA A 245 -0.84 29.05 17.01
CA ALA A 245 -1.71 27.88 16.99
C ALA A 245 -3.19 28.27 16.92
N ASP A 246 -3.64 29.21 17.76
CA ASP A 246 -5.03 29.70 17.77
C ASP A 246 -5.41 30.37 16.44
N VAL A 247 -4.47 31.11 15.85
CA VAL A 247 -4.64 31.74 14.53
C VAL A 247 -4.79 30.67 13.45
N PHE A 248 -3.93 29.64 13.48
CA PHE A 248 -3.99 28.51 12.55
C PHE A 248 -5.33 27.78 12.65
N GLU A 249 -5.78 27.45 13.86
CA GLU A 249 -7.04 26.77 14.10
C GLU A 249 -8.23 27.63 13.63
N SER A 250 -8.28 28.92 13.98
CA SER A 250 -9.37 29.82 13.61
C SER A 250 -9.52 29.98 12.09
N VAL A 251 -8.40 30.13 11.38
CA VAL A 251 -8.39 30.34 9.92
C VAL A 251 -8.71 29.05 9.16
N THR A 252 -8.17 27.91 9.61
CA THR A 252 -8.49 26.61 8.99
C THR A 252 -9.92 26.17 9.26
N ALA A 253 -10.48 26.45 10.45
CA ALA A 253 -11.89 26.23 10.76
C ALA A 253 -12.84 27.06 9.87
N ALA A 254 -12.41 28.26 9.45
CA ALA A 254 -13.16 29.07 8.46
C ALA A 254 -13.19 28.42 7.05
N GLY A 255 -12.33 27.43 6.79
CA GLY A 255 -12.24 26.68 5.54
C GLY A 255 -11.08 27.06 4.64
N VAL A 256 -10.09 27.81 5.14
CA VAL A 256 -8.87 28.10 4.38
C VAL A 256 -7.95 26.88 4.42
N ILE A 257 -7.58 26.40 3.24
CA ILE A 257 -6.59 25.33 3.06
C ILE A 257 -5.21 25.99 2.94
N PRO A 258 -4.24 25.67 3.82
CA PRO A 258 -2.87 26.12 3.64
C PRO A 258 -2.34 25.65 2.27
N LEU A 259 -1.69 26.53 1.52
CA LEU A 259 -1.17 26.19 0.20
C LEU A 259 0.32 25.83 0.25
N SER A 260 1.08 26.38 1.19
CA SER A 260 2.52 26.11 1.34
C SER A 260 2.93 25.57 2.71
N VAL A 261 4.22 25.25 2.84
CA VAL A 261 4.85 24.80 4.10
C VAL A 261 4.96 25.93 5.12
N ARG A 262 4.86 27.21 4.72
CA ARG A 262 5.17 28.36 5.58
C ARG A 262 4.28 28.45 6.84
N PRO A 263 2.95 28.25 6.77
CA PRO A 263 2.11 28.27 7.96
C PRO A 263 2.52 27.17 8.96
N PHE A 264 2.85 25.98 8.46
CA PHE A 264 3.32 24.87 9.29
C PHE A 264 4.69 25.15 9.92
N ALA A 265 5.63 25.74 9.19
CA ALA A 265 6.92 26.15 9.76
C ALA A 265 6.76 27.16 10.91
N MET A 266 5.81 28.10 10.81
CA MET A 266 5.45 29.00 11.91
C MET A 266 4.80 28.27 13.07
N LEU A 267 3.92 27.31 12.78
CA LEU A 267 3.25 26.49 13.78
C LEU A 267 4.26 25.65 14.57
N PHE A 268 5.14 24.92 13.89
CA PHE A 268 6.19 24.11 14.52
C PHE A 268 7.02 24.95 15.48
N ASN A 269 7.55 26.11 15.05
CA ASN A 269 8.36 26.98 15.91
C ASN A 269 7.67 27.43 17.22
N ASN A 270 6.34 27.49 17.25
CA ASN A 270 5.58 27.92 18.43
C ASN A 270 5.01 26.77 19.26
N LEU A 271 4.88 25.57 18.70
CA LEU A 271 4.41 24.39 19.43
C LEU A 271 5.49 23.87 20.38
N THR A 272 5.06 23.56 21.61
CA THR A 272 5.95 23.04 22.68
C THR A 272 5.69 21.57 23.00
N ASP A 273 4.48 21.09 22.77
CA ASP A 273 4.12 19.68 22.93
C ASP A 273 4.57 18.86 21.70
N ALA A 274 5.30 17.78 21.96
CA ALA A 274 5.86 16.95 20.90
C ALA A 274 4.77 16.25 20.09
N ASN A 275 3.65 15.87 20.72
CA ASN A 275 2.54 15.23 20.02
C ASN A 275 1.81 16.23 19.12
N ALA A 276 1.55 17.44 19.60
CA ALA A 276 0.99 18.51 18.79
C ALA A 276 1.87 18.83 17.56
N VAL A 277 3.21 18.81 17.71
CA VAL A 277 4.13 18.98 16.56
C VAL A 277 3.95 17.86 15.53
N LEU A 278 3.84 16.61 15.97
CA LEU A 278 3.61 15.47 15.07
C LEU A 278 2.20 15.48 14.45
N ASP A 279 1.18 15.90 15.19
CA ASP A 279 -0.18 16.03 14.68
C ASP A 279 -0.25 17.15 13.63
N ALA A 280 0.45 18.26 13.84
CA ALA A 280 0.60 19.32 12.85
C ALA A 280 1.41 18.87 11.62
N TYR A 281 2.39 17.99 11.81
CA TYR A 281 3.16 17.39 10.72
C TYR A 281 2.28 16.48 9.86
N ASP A 282 1.53 15.58 10.50
CA ASP A 282 0.57 14.72 9.82
C ASP A 282 -0.50 15.53 9.08
N LEU A 283 -0.98 16.63 9.68
CA LEU A 283 -1.94 17.53 9.05
C LEU A 283 -1.37 18.22 7.81
N MET A 284 -0.09 18.63 7.83
CA MET A 284 0.60 19.16 6.65
C MET A 284 0.59 18.16 5.51
N LEU A 285 0.91 16.89 5.81
CA LEU A 285 0.89 15.82 4.82
C LEU A 285 -0.54 15.51 4.33
N ASP A 286 -1.56 15.59 5.20
CA ASP A 286 -2.97 15.43 4.82
C ASP A 286 -3.46 16.51 3.83
N TYR A 287 -2.85 17.69 3.81
CA TYR A 287 -3.09 18.74 2.80
C TYR A 287 -2.25 18.54 1.51
N GLY A 288 -1.51 17.44 1.40
CA GLY A 288 -0.64 17.15 0.27
C GLY A 288 0.59 18.05 0.21
N ILE A 289 1.03 18.59 1.35
CA ILE A 289 2.18 19.50 1.42
C ILE A 289 3.40 18.71 1.89
N ALA A 290 4.35 18.50 0.98
CA ALA A 290 5.62 17.86 1.31
C ALA A 290 6.50 18.77 2.18
N PRO A 291 7.26 18.22 3.14
CA PRO A 291 8.15 19.01 3.97
C PRO A 291 9.33 19.61 3.19
N GLU A 292 9.70 20.85 3.50
CA GLU A 292 10.95 21.46 3.04
C GLU A 292 12.14 21.13 3.95
N GLU A 293 13.36 21.25 3.41
CA GLU A 293 14.61 21.00 4.17
C GLU A 293 14.69 21.86 5.45
N SER A 294 14.28 23.13 5.35
CA SER A 294 14.23 24.08 6.46
C SER A 294 13.28 23.61 7.58
N THR A 295 12.11 23.11 7.19
CA THR A 295 11.06 22.59 8.07
C THR A 295 11.48 21.30 8.76
N LEU A 296 12.10 20.36 8.03
CA LEU A 296 12.65 19.14 8.62
C LEU A 296 13.74 19.43 9.66
N ARG A 297 14.58 20.45 9.44
CA ARG A 297 15.57 20.87 10.45
C ARG A 297 14.90 21.40 11.72
N ILE A 298 13.78 22.11 11.61
CA ILE A 298 12.97 22.56 12.77
C ILE A 298 12.39 21.34 13.49
N LEU A 299 11.77 20.42 12.76
CA LEU A 299 11.17 19.19 13.31
C LEU A 299 12.20 18.30 14.02
N CYS A 300 13.40 18.12 13.44
CA CYS A 300 14.52 17.41 14.07
C CYS A 300 14.96 18.03 15.39
N LYS A 301 14.89 19.37 15.53
CA LYS A 301 15.26 20.09 16.74
C LYS A 301 14.18 19.99 17.82
N GLN A 302 12.91 19.99 17.41
CA GLN A 302 11.76 20.01 18.32
C GLN A 302 11.29 18.62 18.75
N SER A 303 11.50 17.61 17.91
CA SER A 303 11.12 16.24 18.22
C SER A 303 11.92 15.71 19.41
N ARG A 304 11.20 15.38 20.48
CA ARG A 304 11.73 14.65 21.64
C ARG A 304 11.60 13.14 21.49
N MET A 305 10.89 12.67 20.46
CA MET A 305 10.67 11.26 20.21
C MET A 305 11.75 10.73 19.26
N GLU A 306 12.54 9.76 19.74
CA GLU A 306 13.69 9.24 19.01
C GLU A 306 13.29 8.67 17.63
N TYR A 307 12.16 7.96 17.53
CA TYR A 307 11.68 7.41 16.27
C TYR A 307 11.36 8.50 15.23
N ALA A 308 10.67 9.57 15.64
CA ALA A 308 10.35 10.70 14.76
C ALA A 308 11.60 11.48 14.36
N LYS A 309 12.56 11.63 15.27
CA LYS A 309 13.84 12.28 14.98
C LYS A 309 14.68 11.47 13.98
N LEU A 310 14.71 10.14 14.12
CA LEU A 310 15.34 9.24 13.15
C LEU A 310 14.68 9.37 11.77
N HIS A 311 13.34 9.36 11.74
CA HIS A 311 12.55 9.56 10.54
C HIS A 311 12.90 10.86 9.81
N PHE A 312 12.75 12.01 10.47
CA PHE A 312 13.04 13.32 9.86
C PHE A 312 14.50 13.44 9.40
N THR A 313 15.44 12.85 10.13
CA THR A 313 16.86 12.82 9.73
C THR A 313 17.07 12.01 8.46
N THR A 314 16.35 10.90 8.31
CA THR A 314 16.43 10.05 7.12
C THR A 314 15.80 10.73 5.91
N VAL A 315 14.61 11.33 6.06
CA VAL A 315 13.96 12.11 5.01
C VAL A 315 14.87 13.25 4.53
N LEU A 316 15.45 14.01 5.47
CA LEU A 316 16.39 15.09 5.18
C LEU A 316 17.61 14.62 4.37
N LYS A 317 18.18 13.45 4.71
CA LYS A 317 19.30 12.86 3.98
C LYS A 317 18.91 12.43 2.57
N ASN A 318 17.70 11.91 2.38
CA ASN A 318 17.22 11.49 1.07
C ASN A 318 17.03 12.68 0.14
N MET A 319 16.48 13.79 0.65
CA MET A 319 16.36 15.03 -0.12
C MET A 319 17.74 15.53 -0.58
N ALA A 320 18.75 15.53 0.30
CA ALA A 320 20.12 15.94 -0.07
C ALA A 320 20.75 15.05 -1.16
N ASN A 321 20.48 13.75 -1.13
CA ASN A 321 20.99 12.80 -2.13
C ASN A 321 20.29 12.98 -3.50
N ALA A 322 18.99 13.28 -3.50
CA ALA A 322 18.23 13.55 -4.72
C ALA A 322 18.76 14.80 -5.45
N THR A 323 19.05 15.88 -4.71
CA THR A 323 19.59 17.13 -5.29
C THR A 323 20.99 16.94 -5.90
N SER A 324 21.80 16.04 -5.32
CA SER A 324 23.16 15.74 -5.78
C SER A 324 23.19 14.95 -7.10
N ALA A 325 22.18 14.14 -7.39
CA ALA A 325 22.09 13.36 -8.63
C ALA A 325 21.77 14.24 -9.86
N THR A 326 21.02 15.33 -9.66
CA THR A 326 20.65 16.29 -10.72
C THR A 326 21.76 17.27 -11.10
N GLN A 327 22.86 17.38 -10.35
CA GLN A 327 23.99 18.26 -10.68
C GLN A 327 25.16 17.55 -11.40
N ALA A 328 25.08 16.25 -11.67
CA ALA A 328 26.17 15.46 -12.26
C ALA A 328 26.28 15.51 -13.81
N HIS A 329 25.62 16.46 -14.47
CA HIS A 329 25.77 16.71 -15.91
C HIS A 329 26.37 18.10 -16.18
N SER A 330 27.66 18.25 -15.88
CA SER A 330 28.51 19.28 -16.49
C SER A 330 29.96 18.79 -16.47
N PRO A 331 30.59 18.53 -17.63
CA PRO A 331 31.97 18.08 -17.68
C PRO A 331 32.90 19.29 -17.51
N SER A 332 33.40 19.50 -16.30
CA SER A 332 34.51 20.43 -16.06
C SER A 332 35.85 19.73 -16.34
N PRO A 333 36.82 20.40 -16.99
CA PRO A 333 38.06 19.78 -17.44
C PRO A 333 39.04 19.54 -16.27
N PRO A 334 39.91 18.53 -16.36
CA PRO A 334 40.84 18.21 -15.29
C PRO A 334 41.94 19.27 -15.14
N PRO A 335 42.40 19.58 -13.91
CA PRO A 335 43.49 20.51 -13.67
C PRO A 335 44.85 19.91 -14.10
N PRO A 336 45.84 20.77 -14.45
CA PRO A 336 47.12 20.32 -14.99
C PRO A 336 48.02 19.70 -13.91
N ARG A 337 48.71 18.63 -14.31
CA ARG A 337 49.70 17.90 -13.53
C ARG A 337 50.95 18.76 -13.29
N SER A 338 51.48 18.68 -12.07
CA SER A 338 52.88 18.98 -11.74
C SER A 338 53.48 17.85 -10.88
N PRO A 339 54.81 17.64 -10.93
CA PRO A 339 55.38 16.29 -10.90
C PRO A 339 55.96 15.84 -9.56
N LEU A 340 56.21 14.53 -9.52
CA LEU A 340 56.76 13.69 -8.45
C LEU A 340 58.01 14.25 -7.75
N ALA A 341 58.08 13.99 -6.45
CA ALA A 341 59.31 13.61 -5.77
C ALA A 341 59.14 12.21 -5.13
N SER A 342 60.14 11.36 -5.36
CA SER A 342 60.40 10.00 -4.85
C SER A 342 60.13 9.79 -3.35
N GLY A 343 59.88 8.61 -2.80
CA GLY A 343 60.00 7.22 -3.25
C GLY A 343 59.99 6.34 -1.98
N GLY A 344 59.57 5.08 -2.07
CA GLY A 344 59.64 4.15 -0.94
C GLY A 344 58.67 2.97 -1.09
N ALA A 345 59.22 1.82 -1.49
CA ALA A 345 58.52 0.58 -1.77
C ALA A 345 57.86 -0.05 -0.53
N GLY A 346 56.70 -0.69 -0.72
CA GLY A 346 56.03 -1.49 0.31
C GLY A 346 54.79 -2.24 -0.22
N VAL A 347 55.03 -3.45 -0.73
CA VAL A 347 54.17 -4.65 -0.81
C VAL A 347 52.64 -4.44 -0.73
N ALA A 348 51.95 -4.73 -1.83
CA ALA A 348 50.50 -4.85 -1.90
C ALA A 348 50.00 -6.22 -1.37
N PRO A 349 48.87 -6.27 -0.65
CA PRO A 349 47.91 -7.35 -0.75
C PRO A 349 46.68 -6.87 -1.51
N VAL A 350 46.26 -7.72 -2.45
CA VAL A 350 45.03 -7.62 -3.23
C VAL A 350 43.82 -7.64 -2.27
N HIS A 351 43.03 -6.57 -2.26
CA HIS A 351 41.67 -6.57 -1.68
C HIS A 351 40.64 -6.51 -2.80
N THR A 352 40.10 -7.67 -3.12
CA THR A 352 38.89 -7.88 -3.92
C THR A 352 37.66 -7.42 -3.13
N SER A 353 36.88 -6.52 -3.76
CA SER A 353 35.41 -6.41 -3.68
C SER A 353 34.74 -6.56 -2.30
N ALA A 354 34.67 -5.46 -1.53
CA ALA A 354 33.83 -5.30 -0.33
C ALA A 354 32.91 -4.05 -0.38
N ALA A 355 32.70 -3.46 -1.56
CA ALA A 355 31.96 -2.19 -1.70
C ALA A 355 30.46 -2.35 -2.07
N ALA A 356 30.00 -3.56 -2.38
CA ALA A 356 28.61 -3.81 -2.81
C ALA A 356 27.65 -4.19 -1.65
N SER A 357 28.16 -4.64 -0.50
CA SER A 357 27.34 -5.08 0.65
C SER A 357 27.06 -3.97 1.66
N THR A 358 27.85 -2.89 1.68
CA THR A 358 27.67 -1.76 2.60
C THR A 358 26.64 -0.75 2.11
N SER A 359 26.42 -0.64 0.79
CA SER A 359 25.41 0.28 0.22
C SER A 359 23.98 -0.25 0.39
N THR A 360 23.77 -1.56 0.22
CA THR A 360 22.47 -2.23 0.37
C THR A 360 22.01 -2.32 1.83
N ALA A 361 22.93 -2.58 2.77
CA ALA A 361 22.60 -2.56 4.20
C ALA A 361 22.24 -1.15 4.71
N SER A 362 22.93 -0.11 4.23
CA SER A 362 22.63 1.28 4.63
C SER A 362 21.31 1.79 4.06
N THR A 363 20.93 1.34 2.86
CA THR A 363 19.65 1.70 2.22
C THR A 363 18.48 0.92 2.81
N ALA A 364 18.66 -0.35 3.16
CA ALA A 364 17.66 -1.15 3.87
C ALA A 364 17.38 -0.62 5.29
N SER A 365 18.43 -0.21 6.03
CA SER A 365 18.25 0.42 7.35
C SER A 365 17.52 1.76 7.26
N ARG A 366 17.83 2.59 6.24
CA ARG A 366 17.15 3.87 6.02
C ARG A 366 15.67 3.69 5.68
N ARG A 367 15.35 2.78 4.75
CA ARG A 367 13.96 2.45 4.38
C ARG A 367 13.15 1.90 5.56
N ARG A 368 13.80 1.15 6.44
CA ARG A 368 13.19 0.65 7.69
C ARG A 368 12.80 1.77 8.63
N ASP A 369 13.66 2.77 8.80
CA ASP A 369 13.40 3.90 9.70
C ASP A 369 12.23 4.76 9.18
N GLU A 370 12.13 4.98 7.86
CA GLU A 370 11.03 5.76 7.24
C GLU A 370 9.64 5.12 7.45
N ARG A 371 9.53 3.81 7.24
CA ARG A 371 8.25 3.09 7.35
C ARG A 371 7.82 2.88 8.80
N SER A 372 8.79 2.76 9.70
CA SER A 372 8.53 2.57 11.13
C SER A 372 7.79 3.76 11.75
N TYR A 373 8.06 4.98 11.29
CA TYR A 373 7.35 6.18 11.74
C TYR A 373 5.84 6.07 11.47
N PHE A 374 5.48 5.79 10.22
CA PHE A 374 4.08 5.67 9.82
C PHE A 374 3.35 4.51 10.50
N ALA A 375 4.02 3.36 10.66
CA ALA A 375 3.47 2.24 11.41
C ALA A 375 3.21 2.62 12.89
N GLN A 376 4.16 3.30 13.53
CA GLN A 376 4.00 3.76 14.91
C GLN A 376 2.87 4.81 15.05
N ARG A 377 2.69 5.68 14.04
CA ARG A 377 1.55 6.63 14.02
C ARG A 377 0.20 5.93 13.89
N ILE A 378 0.12 4.80 13.17
CA ILE A 378 -1.10 3.97 13.10
C ILE A 378 -1.41 3.34 14.46
N GLU A 379 -0.39 2.84 15.15
CA GLU A 379 -0.51 2.28 16.50
C GLU A 379 -0.98 3.36 17.49
N GLU A 380 -0.33 4.53 17.50
CA GLU A 380 -0.74 5.66 18.34
C GLU A 380 -2.17 6.14 18.04
N LEU A 381 -2.58 6.17 16.76
CA LEU A 381 -3.95 6.49 16.37
C LEU A 381 -4.93 5.47 16.95
N ALA A 382 -4.59 4.18 16.91
CA ALA A 382 -5.43 3.11 17.44
C ALA A 382 -5.56 3.19 18.96
N GLU A 383 -4.53 3.64 19.66
CA GLU A 383 -4.51 3.85 21.11
C GLU A 383 -5.30 5.10 21.53
N ARG A 384 -5.06 6.24 20.87
CA ARG A 384 -5.71 7.52 21.23
C ARG A 384 -7.17 7.59 20.79
N LYS A 385 -7.47 7.04 19.62
CA LYS A 385 -8.80 7.07 19.00
C LYS A 385 -9.22 5.65 18.64
N PRO A 386 -9.67 4.83 19.62
CA PRO A 386 -10.06 3.44 19.35
C PRO A 386 -11.29 3.29 18.43
N LYS A 387 -12.03 4.37 18.18
CA LYS A 387 -13.14 4.43 17.23
C LYS A 387 -12.74 4.93 15.84
N ALA A 388 -11.46 5.20 15.61
CA ALA A 388 -10.96 5.62 14.31
C ALA A 388 -11.30 4.56 13.25
N SER A 389 -11.73 5.02 12.07
CA SER A 389 -12.08 4.14 10.97
C SER A 389 -10.83 3.63 10.24
N LEU A 390 -10.95 2.54 9.49
CA LEU A 390 -9.87 2.09 8.60
C LEU A 390 -9.46 3.19 7.61
N LEU A 391 -10.41 3.98 7.11
CA LEU A 391 -10.14 5.09 6.19
C LEU A 391 -9.23 6.15 6.83
N GLU A 392 -9.42 6.45 8.12
CA GLU A 392 -8.54 7.37 8.85
C GLU A 392 -7.12 6.80 8.99
N ALA A 393 -6.99 5.50 9.21
CA ALA A 393 -5.68 4.84 9.27
C ALA A 393 -5.01 4.79 7.88
N LEU A 394 -5.78 4.59 6.81
CA LEU A 394 -5.25 4.55 5.45
C LEU A 394 -4.78 5.92 4.94
N LYS A 395 -5.18 7.04 5.56
CA LYS A 395 -4.55 8.35 5.32
C LYS A 395 -3.04 8.30 5.54
N VAL A 396 -2.55 7.41 6.39
CA VAL A 396 -1.12 7.23 6.61
C VAL A 396 -0.38 6.78 5.34
N LEU A 397 -1.01 6.00 4.47
CA LEU A 397 -0.43 5.67 3.16
C LEU A 397 -0.28 6.93 2.30
N HIS A 398 -1.31 7.77 2.28
CA HIS A 398 -1.23 9.05 1.59
C HIS A 398 -0.13 9.96 2.16
N ARG A 399 0.00 10.04 3.49
CA ARG A 399 1.06 10.83 4.13
C ARG A 399 2.45 10.35 3.71
N ALA A 400 2.66 9.04 3.68
CA ALA A 400 3.90 8.43 3.21
C ALA A 400 4.18 8.78 1.73
N GLU A 401 3.16 8.73 0.86
CA GLU A 401 3.30 9.14 -0.54
C GLU A 401 3.68 10.62 -0.70
N VAL A 402 3.03 11.51 0.05
CA VAL A 402 3.27 12.97 0.00
C VAL A 402 4.69 13.31 0.44
N GLU A 403 5.21 12.61 1.45
CA GLU A 403 6.59 12.75 1.90
C GLU A 403 7.60 12.13 0.91
N GLY A 404 7.14 11.24 0.02
CA GLY A 404 7.98 10.50 -0.94
C GLY A 404 8.57 9.22 -0.35
N THR A 405 8.01 8.70 0.73
CA THR A 405 8.39 7.39 1.30
C THR A 405 7.95 6.27 0.38
N SER A 406 8.90 5.43 -0.04
CA SER A 406 8.58 4.25 -0.86
C SER A 406 7.82 3.23 -0.03
N LEU A 407 6.62 2.87 -0.50
CA LEU A 407 5.78 1.82 0.06
C LEU A 407 6.14 0.42 -0.45
N GLU A 408 7.15 0.24 -1.32
CA GLU A 408 7.49 -1.05 -1.95
C GLU A 408 8.10 -2.06 -0.95
N GLY A 409 7.52 -3.24 -0.82
CA GLY A 409 7.94 -4.23 0.17
C GLY A 409 7.79 -3.75 1.62
N ASP A 410 6.82 -2.88 1.90
CA ASP A 410 6.47 -2.47 3.25
C ASP A 410 5.70 -3.56 4.00
N THR A 411 6.23 -3.91 5.18
CA THR A 411 5.64 -4.87 6.11
C THR A 411 5.27 -4.22 7.45
N TYR A 412 5.73 -3.00 7.72
CA TYR A 412 5.47 -2.30 8.98
C TYR A 412 4.08 -1.68 9.01
N ILE A 413 3.74 -0.86 8.01
CA ILE A 413 2.41 -0.23 7.89
C ILE A 413 1.37 -1.33 7.66
N MET A 414 1.70 -2.35 6.84
CA MET A 414 0.87 -3.54 6.66
C MET A 414 0.52 -4.22 7.99
N SER A 415 1.52 -4.53 8.80
CA SER A 415 1.31 -5.18 10.10
C SER A 415 0.44 -4.32 11.01
N ALA A 416 0.72 -3.02 11.12
CA ALA A 416 -0.04 -2.11 11.97
C ALA A 416 -1.53 -2.01 11.53
N LEU A 417 -1.79 -1.87 10.23
CA LEU A 417 -3.17 -1.80 9.69
C LEU A 417 -3.94 -3.09 9.96
N LEU A 418 -3.37 -4.25 9.61
CA LEU A 418 -4.03 -5.54 9.75
C LEU A 418 -4.34 -5.86 11.23
N ARG A 419 -3.43 -5.51 12.14
CA ARG A 419 -3.58 -5.73 13.57
C ARG A 419 -4.63 -4.83 14.22
N HIS A 420 -4.66 -3.56 13.84
CA HIS A 420 -5.43 -2.56 14.57
C HIS A 420 -6.75 -2.16 13.90
N TYR A 421 -6.92 -2.30 12.58
CA TYR A 421 -8.04 -1.68 11.86
C TYR A 421 -8.95 -2.66 11.09
N CYS A 422 -8.79 -3.97 11.27
CA CYS A 422 -9.75 -4.98 10.82
C CYS A 422 -10.82 -5.25 11.90
N ARG A 423 -11.73 -4.29 12.13
CA ARG A 423 -12.72 -4.28 13.23
C ARG A 423 -14.18 -4.34 12.79
N SER A 424 -14.43 -4.43 11.50
CA SER A 424 -15.78 -4.38 10.90
C SER A 424 -16.52 -3.07 11.17
N THR A 425 -15.79 -1.95 11.14
CA THR A 425 -16.34 -0.61 11.41
C THR A 425 -16.47 0.24 10.14
N THR A 426 -15.95 -0.24 9.02
CA THR A 426 -15.90 0.51 7.76
C THR A 426 -17.08 0.16 6.87
N PRO A 427 -17.89 1.14 6.42
CA PRO A 427 -18.95 0.87 5.44
C PRO A 427 -18.37 0.34 4.12
N ARG A 428 -19.02 -0.68 3.54
CA ARG A 428 -18.50 -1.39 2.35
C ARG A 428 -18.27 -0.49 1.14
N HIS A 429 -19.16 0.48 0.91
CA HIS A 429 -19.08 1.39 -0.23
C HIS A 429 -17.86 2.33 -0.19
N TYR A 430 -17.13 2.39 0.92
CA TYR A 430 -15.88 3.14 1.01
C TYR A 430 -14.62 2.31 0.70
N LEU A 431 -14.72 0.98 0.59
CA LEU A 431 -13.60 0.11 0.23
C LEU A 431 -13.45 0.06 -1.30
N VAL A 432 -13.01 1.16 -1.89
CA VAL A 432 -12.90 1.34 -3.36
C VAL A 432 -11.46 1.14 -3.82
N LEU A 433 -11.27 0.34 -4.88
CA LEU A 433 -10.00 0.17 -5.59
C LEU A 433 -10.08 0.80 -7.00
N PRO A 434 -9.01 1.44 -7.50
CA PRO A 434 -7.71 1.63 -6.86
C PRO A 434 -7.75 2.67 -5.73
N PHE A 435 -6.90 2.50 -4.71
CA PHE A 435 -6.88 3.39 -3.52
C PHE A 435 -6.67 4.87 -3.87
N SER A 436 -5.98 5.15 -4.97
CA SER A 436 -5.78 6.51 -5.51
C SER A 436 -7.09 7.24 -5.86
N GLU A 437 -8.19 6.51 -6.04
CA GLU A 437 -9.53 7.05 -6.31
C GLU A 437 -10.40 7.09 -5.04
N SER A 438 -9.93 6.56 -3.91
CA SER A 438 -10.70 6.46 -2.66
C SER A 438 -10.82 7.80 -1.94
N LEU A 439 -12.02 8.14 -1.44
CA LEU A 439 -12.33 9.38 -0.69
C LEU A 439 -11.66 9.48 0.69
N ALA A 440 -10.69 8.62 1.03
CA ALA A 440 -9.85 8.77 2.23
C ALA A 440 -9.17 10.17 2.31
N TYR A 441 -9.10 10.90 1.20
CA TYR A 441 -8.48 12.22 1.02
C TYR A 441 -9.20 13.44 1.61
N ARG A 442 -10.29 13.31 2.39
CA ARG A 442 -10.84 14.48 3.11
C ARG A 442 -10.21 14.59 4.50
N PRO A 443 -9.33 15.57 4.81
CA PRO A 443 -9.01 15.89 6.20
C PRO A 443 -10.34 16.12 6.93
N GLY A 444 -10.45 15.48 8.10
CA GLY A 444 -11.64 15.66 8.92
C GLY A 444 -11.74 17.12 9.35
N PRO A 445 -12.94 17.69 9.49
CA PRO A 445 -13.09 18.97 10.15
C PRO A 445 -12.44 18.89 11.53
N VAL A 446 -11.55 19.83 11.84
CA VAL A 446 -11.07 20.03 13.20
C VAL A 446 -12.28 20.48 14.02
N SER A 447 -12.65 19.65 14.99
CA SER A 447 -13.74 19.83 15.97
C SER A 447 -15.14 19.35 15.57
N ASP A 448 -15.48 18.15 16.07
CA ASP A 448 -16.84 17.79 16.51
C ASP A 448 -16.78 17.22 17.94
N GLY A 449 -16.00 17.93 18.78
CA GLY A 449 -15.56 17.49 20.10
C GLY A 449 -16.10 18.31 21.25
N VAL A 450 -17.09 19.21 21.08
CA VAL A 450 -17.78 19.85 22.21
C VAL A 450 -19.21 20.25 21.82
N ARG A 451 -20.19 19.45 22.26
CA ARG A 451 -21.45 19.99 22.79
C ARG A 451 -21.97 19.07 23.88
N ALA A 452 -21.55 19.37 25.10
CA ALA A 452 -22.21 18.90 26.29
C ALA A 452 -23.60 19.54 26.40
N ALA A 453 -24.59 18.71 26.72
CA ALA A 453 -25.82 18.98 27.45
C ALA A 453 -26.51 20.34 27.27
N SER A 454 -27.69 20.33 26.63
CA SER A 454 -28.81 21.13 27.13
C SER A 454 -30.13 20.37 26.98
N HIS A 455 -30.72 20.09 28.14
CA HIS A 455 -32.13 20.02 28.48
C HIS A 455 -33.15 19.64 27.38
N VAL A 456 -33.75 18.47 27.59
CA VAL A 456 -35.10 18.14 27.12
C VAL A 456 -36.11 18.96 27.94
N GLU A 457 -36.94 19.76 27.27
CA GLU A 457 -38.39 19.90 27.56
C GLU A 457 -39.11 20.78 26.51
N GLY A 458 -40.23 20.25 25.96
CA GLY A 458 -41.29 20.94 25.18
C GLY A 458 -40.91 21.38 23.76
N GLY A 459 -41.57 21.04 22.65
CA GLY A 459 -42.97 20.72 22.38
C GLY A 459 -43.54 21.72 21.36
N GLY A 460 -43.92 21.28 20.15
CA GLY A 460 -44.88 22.01 19.30
C GLY A 460 -44.49 22.38 17.85
N ASN A 461 -44.99 21.59 16.89
CA ASN A 461 -45.51 21.89 15.54
C ASN A 461 -45.27 23.26 14.85
N SER A 462 -44.78 23.21 13.60
CA SER A 462 -45.51 23.47 12.31
C SER A 462 -44.51 23.83 11.19
N LYS A 463 -44.25 22.94 10.22
CA LYS A 463 -44.88 22.80 8.88
C LYS A 463 -44.86 24.07 8.00
N GLY A 464 -44.09 24.02 6.90
CA GLY A 464 -44.21 24.97 5.78
C GLY A 464 -43.09 24.89 4.73
N HIS A 465 -42.93 23.75 4.06
CA HIS A 465 -42.29 23.62 2.72
C HIS A 465 -43.16 24.32 1.64
N PRO A 466 -42.71 24.62 0.38
CA PRO A 466 -42.07 23.60 -0.50
C PRO A 466 -41.10 24.02 -1.65
N ALA A 467 -40.40 22.96 -2.14
CA ALA A 467 -40.04 22.57 -3.54
C ALA A 467 -39.07 23.43 -4.40
N ALA A 468 -38.20 22.93 -5.30
CA ALA A 468 -37.81 21.61 -5.83
C ALA A 468 -36.39 21.74 -6.47
N ASN A 469 -35.49 20.76 -6.49
CA ASN A 469 -35.43 19.63 -7.42
C ASN A 469 -34.41 18.58 -6.91
N GLY A 470 -34.85 17.34 -6.70
CA GLY A 470 -34.00 16.17 -6.50
C GLY A 470 -34.17 15.22 -7.68
N PHE A 471 -33.06 14.68 -8.19
CA PHE A 471 -33.07 13.56 -9.13
C PHE A 471 -32.87 12.25 -8.36
N ASP A 472 -33.80 11.34 -8.62
CA ASP A 472 -34.08 10.07 -7.97
C ASP A 472 -33.51 8.93 -8.83
N LEU A 473 -32.79 8.00 -8.19
CA LEU A 473 -32.48 6.67 -8.73
C LEU A 473 -32.57 5.65 -7.58
N GLY A 474 -33.77 5.46 -7.03
CA GLY A 474 -34.11 4.27 -6.27
C GLY A 474 -34.46 3.11 -7.23
N PRO A 475 -33.82 1.93 -7.13
CA PRO A 475 -34.29 0.74 -7.83
C PRO A 475 -35.51 0.13 -7.10
N ASP A 476 -36.53 -0.18 -7.90
CA ASP A 476 -37.81 -0.79 -7.56
C ASP A 476 -37.66 -2.26 -7.10
N PRO A 477 -38.20 -2.69 -5.94
CA PRO A 477 -38.00 -4.04 -5.39
C PRO A 477 -39.05 -5.07 -5.89
N ALA A 478 -39.44 -5.01 -7.16
CA ALA A 478 -40.48 -5.87 -7.73
C ALA A 478 -40.12 -6.42 -9.12
N ASN A 479 -38.97 -7.09 -9.24
CA ASN A 479 -38.64 -8.03 -10.32
C ASN A 479 -37.44 -8.89 -9.90
N GLU A 480 -37.63 -9.76 -8.90
CA GLU A 480 -36.76 -10.93 -8.72
C GLU A 480 -37.29 -12.06 -9.60
N GLU A 481 -36.80 -12.09 -10.84
CA GLU A 481 -36.91 -13.27 -11.71
C GLU A 481 -35.53 -13.92 -11.79
N LEU A 482 -35.40 -15.04 -11.07
CA LEU A 482 -34.60 -16.22 -11.39
C LEU A 482 -33.17 -16.01 -11.90
N LEU A 483 -32.17 -16.32 -11.06
CA LEU A 483 -31.05 -17.22 -11.39
C LEU A 483 -30.40 -17.71 -10.10
N GLU A 484 -31.02 -18.72 -9.49
CA GLU A 484 -30.35 -19.60 -8.54
C GLU A 484 -29.38 -20.52 -9.31
N GLY A 485 -28.11 -20.50 -8.91
CA GLY A 485 -27.05 -21.41 -9.35
C GLY A 485 -26.36 -22.06 -8.16
N GLU A 486 -27.09 -22.97 -7.52
CA GLU A 486 -26.65 -24.18 -6.82
C GLU A 486 -25.48 -24.16 -5.81
N GLY A 487 -25.85 -24.44 -4.56
CA GLY A 487 -24.95 -24.93 -3.50
C GLY A 487 -25.73 -25.46 -2.29
N LYS A 488 -26.75 -26.29 -2.55
CA LYS A 488 -27.68 -26.89 -1.57
C LYS A 488 -26.92 -27.65 -0.46
N SER A 489 -27.30 -27.41 0.79
CA SER A 489 -27.27 -28.46 1.81
C SER A 489 -28.68 -28.60 2.38
N ALA A 490 -29.26 -29.76 2.14
CA ALA A 490 -30.64 -30.10 2.43
C ALA A 490 -30.91 -30.18 3.94
N VAL A 491 -32.09 -29.71 4.28
CA VAL A 491 -32.82 -29.88 5.53
C VAL A 491 -33.31 -31.33 5.67
N ASN A 492 -33.43 -31.80 6.92
CA ASN A 492 -34.58 -32.56 7.45
C ASN A 492 -34.72 -32.11 8.92
N GLU A 493 -35.79 -31.44 9.36
CA GLU A 493 -37.14 -31.95 9.73
C GLU A 493 -37.05 -33.10 10.75
N GLU A 494 -37.68 -33.12 11.94
CA GLU A 494 -38.93 -32.53 12.47
C GLU A 494 -38.83 -32.36 14.01
N LEU A 495 -39.54 -31.40 14.62
CA LEU A 495 -40.64 -31.65 15.57
C LEU A 495 -41.25 -30.32 16.07
N GLU A 496 -42.57 -30.22 15.92
CA GLU A 496 -43.44 -29.12 16.33
C GLU A 496 -43.56 -28.93 17.85
N GLY A 497 -43.87 -27.70 18.28
CA GLY A 497 -44.32 -27.40 19.64
C GLY A 497 -44.53 -25.90 19.90
N LEU A 498 -45.79 -25.47 19.85
CA LEU A 498 -46.35 -24.11 20.04
C LEU A 498 -46.01 -23.40 21.40
N PRO A 499 -46.21 -22.07 21.50
CA PRO A 499 -45.71 -21.20 22.57
C PRO A 499 -46.73 -20.97 23.70
N GLY A 500 -46.27 -20.74 24.94
CA GLY A 500 -47.16 -20.29 26.01
C GLY A 500 -46.58 -20.14 27.42
N ALA A 501 -46.22 -18.89 27.74
CA ALA A 501 -46.39 -18.20 29.05
C ALA A 501 -45.46 -18.52 30.26
N PRO A 502 -45.25 -17.52 31.16
CA PRO A 502 -44.09 -17.41 32.04
C PRO A 502 -44.39 -17.86 33.47
N THR A 503 -43.37 -18.28 34.23
CA THR A 503 -43.10 -17.80 35.61
C THR A 503 -41.99 -18.58 36.33
N ARG A 504 -41.34 -17.85 37.26
CA ARG A 504 -40.63 -18.26 38.48
C ARG A 504 -39.11 -18.52 38.41
N SER A 505 -38.43 -17.42 38.73
CA SER A 505 -37.18 -17.36 39.50
C SER A 505 -37.10 -18.43 40.61
N ARG A 506 -36.04 -19.24 40.57
CA ARG A 506 -35.45 -19.87 41.74
C ARG A 506 -33.95 -20.03 41.50
N GLY A 507 -33.16 -19.38 42.35
CA GLY A 507 -31.71 -19.34 42.27
C GLY A 507 -31.06 -20.72 42.39
N GLY A 508 -30.04 -20.90 41.56
CA GLY A 508 -29.01 -21.93 41.61
C GLY A 508 -27.79 -21.36 40.89
N GLU A 509 -26.60 -21.50 41.47
CA GLU A 509 -25.33 -21.00 40.94
C GLU A 509 -25.08 -21.49 39.50
N PRO A 510 -24.42 -20.69 38.64
CA PRO A 510 -24.07 -21.16 37.31
C PRO A 510 -22.83 -22.07 37.38
N GLU A 511 -23.04 -23.37 37.20
CA GLU A 511 -22.02 -24.27 36.68
C GLU A 511 -21.51 -23.75 35.31
N ALA A 512 -20.21 -23.90 35.07
CA ALA A 512 -19.57 -23.48 33.82
C ALA A 512 -20.07 -24.34 32.65
N GLU A 513 -21.07 -23.84 31.92
CA GLU A 513 -21.50 -24.38 30.61
C GLU A 513 -20.34 -24.32 29.61
N LYS A 514 -19.62 -25.44 29.48
CA LYS A 514 -18.81 -25.72 28.30
C LYS A 514 -19.75 -25.99 27.12
N GLY A 515 -19.66 -25.16 26.08
CA GLY A 515 -19.84 -25.67 24.71
C GLY A 515 -21.03 -25.20 23.88
N ARG A 516 -21.61 -24.01 24.13
CA ARG A 516 -22.45 -23.37 23.09
C ARG A 516 -21.68 -22.24 22.44
N ARG A 517 -21.23 -22.47 21.19
CA ARG A 517 -20.70 -21.40 20.33
C ARG A 517 -21.76 -20.31 20.23
N PRO A 518 -21.43 -19.02 20.48
CA PRO A 518 -22.38 -17.94 20.30
C PRO A 518 -22.89 -17.97 18.85
N ARG A 519 -24.21 -17.90 18.67
CA ARG A 519 -24.81 -17.71 17.34
C ARG A 519 -24.15 -16.46 16.71
N PRO A 520 -23.77 -16.50 15.42
CA PRO A 520 -23.27 -15.31 14.74
C PRO A 520 -24.28 -14.18 14.91
N ARG A 521 -23.83 -13.01 15.36
CA ARG A 521 -24.68 -11.82 15.43
C ARG A 521 -25.26 -11.57 14.03
N GLN A 522 -26.52 -11.18 13.99
CA GLN A 522 -27.21 -10.82 12.74
C GLN A 522 -26.40 -9.70 12.08
N ARG A 523 -25.96 -9.96 10.84
CA ARG A 523 -24.99 -9.14 10.09
C ARG A 523 -25.64 -7.85 9.65
N ASP A 524 -24.93 -6.74 9.77
CA ASP A 524 -25.30 -5.50 9.12
C ASP A 524 -24.73 -5.52 7.69
N PRO A 525 -25.56 -5.59 6.64
CA PRO A 525 -25.09 -5.70 5.25
C PRO A 525 -24.36 -4.45 4.74
N TYR A 526 -24.46 -3.33 5.46
CA TYR A 526 -23.84 -2.05 5.06
C TYR A 526 -22.37 -1.92 5.47
N PHE A 527 -21.92 -2.69 6.48
CA PHE A 527 -20.55 -2.65 6.98
C PHE A 527 -19.71 -3.82 6.48
N ALA A 528 -18.45 -3.53 6.17
CA ALA A 528 -17.48 -4.52 5.78
C ALA A 528 -17.16 -5.40 6.98
N ASP A 529 -16.98 -6.70 6.77
CA ASP A 529 -16.48 -7.57 7.83
C ASP A 529 -14.96 -7.41 7.99
N SER A 530 -14.42 -7.95 9.10
CA SER A 530 -12.99 -7.82 9.38
C SER A 530 -12.11 -8.52 8.34
N SER A 531 -12.65 -9.52 7.63
CA SER A 531 -11.94 -10.20 6.55
C SER A 531 -11.92 -9.37 5.28
N GLU A 532 -13.03 -8.73 4.91
CA GLU A 532 -13.15 -7.80 3.78
C GLU A 532 -12.24 -6.58 3.97
N GLU A 533 -12.19 -6.01 5.18
CA GLU A 533 -11.22 -4.96 5.54
C GLU A 533 -9.77 -5.44 5.39
N GLY A 534 -9.47 -6.66 5.86
CA GLY A 534 -8.14 -7.27 5.74
C GLY A 534 -7.73 -7.53 4.29
N THR A 535 -8.63 -8.08 3.47
CA THR A 535 -8.42 -8.28 2.03
C THR A 535 -8.19 -6.95 1.34
N TYR A 536 -8.98 -5.92 1.67
CA TYR A 536 -8.80 -4.59 1.09
C TYR A 536 -7.41 -4.01 1.43
N ILE A 537 -6.97 -4.06 2.68
CA ILE A 537 -5.62 -3.61 3.08
C ILE A 537 -4.54 -4.32 2.27
N LEU A 538 -4.66 -5.65 2.11
CA LEU A 538 -3.70 -6.46 1.36
C LEU A 538 -3.68 -6.07 -0.12
N GLU A 539 -4.83 -5.92 -0.77
CA GLU A 539 -4.91 -5.52 -2.17
C GLU A 539 -4.38 -4.10 -2.42
N VAL A 540 -4.68 -3.16 -1.51
CA VAL A 540 -4.10 -1.80 -1.58
C VAL A 540 -2.58 -1.87 -1.51
N LEU A 541 -2.00 -2.54 -0.52
CA LEU A 541 -0.54 -2.60 -0.38
C LEU A 541 0.15 -3.44 -1.46
N LYS A 542 -0.51 -4.48 -1.98
CA LYS A 542 -0.05 -5.21 -3.18
C LYS A 542 0.09 -4.29 -4.39
N SER A 543 -0.81 -3.32 -4.57
CA SER A 543 -0.70 -2.34 -5.66
C SER A 543 0.56 -1.47 -5.59
N TYR A 544 1.16 -1.34 -4.39
CA TYR A 544 2.45 -0.70 -4.16
C TYR A 544 3.65 -1.66 -4.22
N GLY A 545 3.44 -2.94 -4.55
CA GLY A 545 4.50 -3.96 -4.57
C GLY A 545 4.84 -4.54 -3.20
N SER A 546 3.91 -4.47 -2.23
CA SER A 546 4.12 -4.97 -0.87
C SER A 546 3.37 -6.26 -0.59
N TYR A 547 4.09 -7.22 -0.01
CA TYR A 547 3.57 -8.51 0.40
C TYR A 547 3.90 -8.77 1.87
N PRO A 548 3.02 -9.48 2.60
CA PRO A 548 3.30 -9.84 3.98
C PRO A 548 4.53 -10.74 4.07
N ASP A 549 5.30 -10.59 5.16
CA ASP A 549 6.46 -11.43 5.46
C ASP A 549 6.22 -12.30 6.71
N ASN A 550 7.25 -13.05 7.11
CA ASN A 550 7.18 -13.92 8.28
C ASN A 550 6.94 -13.14 9.59
N SER A 551 7.37 -11.87 9.66
CA SER A 551 7.15 -11.02 10.83
C SER A 551 5.70 -10.55 10.92
N VAL A 552 5.05 -10.25 9.78
CA VAL A 552 3.62 -9.94 9.70
C VAL A 552 2.80 -11.16 10.12
N LEU A 553 3.09 -12.34 9.57
CA LEU A 553 2.39 -13.58 9.93
C LEU A 553 2.59 -13.92 11.42
N GLN A 554 3.78 -13.72 11.97
CA GLN A 554 4.04 -13.90 13.39
C GLN A 554 3.20 -12.94 14.24
N ALA A 555 3.16 -11.66 13.88
CA ALA A 555 2.44 -10.64 14.64
C ALA A 555 0.91 -10.89 14.63
N LEU A 556 0.35 -11.26 13.48
CA LEU A 556 -1.07 -11.60 13.33
C LEU A 556 -1.44 -12.89 14.05
N SER A 557 -0.62 -13.95 13.89
CA SER A 557 -0.87 -15.24 14.55
C SER A 557 -0.81 -15.13 16.08
N ALA A 558 0.11 -14.33 16.62
CA ALA A 558 0.20 -14.08 18.06
C ALA A 558 -0.98 -13.27 18.61
N GLN A 559 -1.52 -12.31 17.83
CA GLN A 559 -2.65 -11.49 18.26
C GLN A 559 -3.97 -12.24 18.26
N TYR A 560 -4.19 -13.10 17.26
CA TYR A 560 -5.50 -13.71 17.01
C TYR A 560 -5.61 -15.17 17.45
N GLU A 561 -4.60 -15.69 18.16
CA GLU A 561 -4.61 -17.07 18.65
C GLU A 561 -5.89 -17.37 19.45
N GLY A 562 -6.80 -18.15 18.85
CA GLY A 562 -8.05 -18.61 19.46
C GLY A 562 -9.27 -17.69 19.31
N GLN A 563 -9.16 -16.52 18.66
CA GLN A 563 -10.29 -15.58 18.50
C GLN A 563 -10.93 -15.66 17.10
N VAL A 564 -12.07 -16.35 16.98
CA VAL A 564 -12.93 -16.35 15.77
C VAL A 564 -13.82 -15.09 15.86
N PRO A 565 -13.75 -14.10 14.95
CA PRO A 565 -13.58 -14.22 13.48
C PRO A 565 -12.24 -13.74 12.88
N HIS A 566 -11.26 -13.35 13.68
CA HIS A 566 -10.05 -12.68 13.17
C HIS A 566 -9.04 -13.59 12.45
N MET A 567 -9.22 -14.91 12.51
CA MET A 567 -8.37 -15.88 11.80
C MET A 567 -8.55 -15.86 10.27
N GLU A 568 -9.65 -15.32 9.75
CA GLU A 568 -9.82 -15.13 8.29
C GLU A 568 -8.86 -14.04 7.74
N ILE A 569 -8.43 -13.09 8.59
CA ILE A 569 -7.39 -12.12 8.23
C ILE A 569 -6.04 -12.83 8.10
N VAL A 570 -5.73 -13.73 9.03
CA VAL A 570 -4.51 -14.56 9.00
C VAL A 570 -4.50 -15.45 7.76
N ALA A 571 -5.66 -16.01 7.38
CA ALA A 571 -5.82 -16.78 6.13
C ALA A 571 -5.49 -15.92 4.89
N SER A 572 -6.11 -14.75 4.78
CA SER A 572 -5.90 -13.83 3.66
C SER A 572 -4.44 -13.36 3.57
N ALA A 573 -3.82 -13.06 4.71
CA ALA A 573 -2.41 -12.67 4.78
C ALA A 573 -1.48 -13.83 4.38
N ALA A 574 -1.79 -15.08 4.76
CA ALA A 574 -1.03 -16.24 4.33
C ALA A 574 -1.13 -16.47 2.82
N ASP A 575 -2.32 -16.28 2.24
CA ASP A 575 -2.50 -16.40 0.79
C ASP A 575 -1.71 -15.33 0.02
N ALA A 576 -1.78 -14.07 0.46
CA ALA A 576 -0.95 -12.99 -0.07
C ALA A 576 0.55 -13.25 0.11
N PHE A 577 0.98 -13.88 1.21
CA PHE A 577 2.37 -14.27 1.44
C PHE A 577 2.84 -15.27 0.38
N PHE A 578 2.05 -16.32 0.10
CA PHE A 578 2.41 -17.32 -0.91
C PHE A 578 2.50 -16.71 -2.31
N GLU A 579 1.57 -15.82 -2.67
CA GLU A 579 1.64 -15.05 -3.92
C GLU A 579 2.92 -14.24 -4.00
N GLY A 580 3.26 -13.50 -2.93
CA GLY A 580 4.49 -12.71 -2.84
C GLY A 580 5.76 -13.55 -2.99
N CYS A 581 5.83 -14.71 -2.32
CA CYS A 581 6.92 -15.66 -2.47
C CYS A 581 7.14 -16.07 -3.93
N MET A 582 6.05 -16.38 -4.66
CA MET A 582 6.13 -16.77 -6.06
C MET A 582 6.49 -15.60 -6.98
N ALA A 583 5.93 -14.42 -6.76
CA ALA A 583 6.23 -13.20 -7.52
C ALA A 583 7.67 -12.69 -7.30
N SER A 584 8.21 -12.89 -6.11
CA SER A 584 9.56 -12.43 -5.72
C SER A 584 10.70 -13.22 -6.35
N HIS A 585 10.40 -14.35 -7.02
CA HIS A 585 11.39 -15.27 -7.59
C HIS A 585 12.50 -15.70 -6.62
N GLY A 586 12.16 -15.90 -5.34
CA GLY A 586 13.07 -16.38 -4.29
C GLY A 586 13.86 -15.30 -3.56
N THR A 587 13.53 -14.02 -3.76
CA THR A 587 14.13 -12.92 -2.99
C THR A 587 13.52 -12.76 -1.59
N MET A 588 12.22 -13.09 -1.42
CA MET A 588 11.59 -13.15 -0.10
C MET A 588 12.01 -14.40 0.66
N SER A 589 12.03 -14.35 2.00
CA SER A 589 12.22 -15.56 2.81
C SER A 589 11.01 -16.50 2.68
N PRO A 590 11.21 -17.83 2.58
CA PRO A 590 10.10 -18.78 2.54
C PRO A 590 9.31 -18.79 3.86
N VAL A 591 8.07 -19.31 3.83
CA VAL A 591 7.18 -19.31 5.00
C VAL A 591 7.73 -20.13 6.16
N ASP A 592 7.74 -19.57 7.36
CA ASP A 592 7.99 -20.29 8.59
C ASP A 592 6.69 -20.95 9.09
N CYS A 593 6.65 -22.29 9.01
CA CYS A 593 5.48 -23.08 9.37
C CYS A 593 5.04 -22.90 10.84
N ARG A 594 5.89 -22.36 11.73
CA ARG A 594 5.48 -22.03 13.11
C ARG A 594 4.28 -21.10 13.15
N PHE A 595 4.24 -20.11 12.26
CA PHE A 595 3.20 -19.08 12.25
C PHE A 595 1.90 -19.58 11.61
N LEU A 596 1.96 -20.67 10.84
CA LEU A 596 0.80 -21.31 10.21
C LEU A 596 0.07 -22.30 11.13
N HIS A 597 0.63 -22.66 12.29
CA HIS A 597 0.00 -23.60 13.21
C HIS A 597 -1.38 -23.15 13.67
N ALA A 598 -1.52 -21.89 14.09
CA ALA A 598 -2.79 -21.35 14.56
C ALA A 598 -3.86 -21.42 13.45
N LEU A 599 -3.46 -21.10 12.22
CA LEU A 599 -4.33 -21.20 11.05
C LEU A 599 -4.73 -22.66 10.74
N GLY A 600 -3.77 -23.60 10.82
CA GLY A 600 -4.05 -25.02 10.68
C GLY A 600 -5.05 -25.55 11.72
N TYR A 601 -4.88 -25.19 12.99
CA TYR A 601 -5.83 -25.54 14.06
C TYR A 601 -7.20 -24.91 13.84
N TYR A 602 -7.25 -23.66 13.41
CA TYR A 602 -8.49 -22.97 13.09
C TYR A 602 -9.28 -23.72 11.99
N TYR A 603 -8.63 -24.17 10.92
CA TYR A 603 -9.29 -24.98 9.89
C TYR A 603 -9.75 -26.34 10.40
N ILE A 604 -8.94 -27.01 11.24
CA ILE A 604 -9.29 -28.29 11.87
C ILE A 604 -10.53 -28.15 12.76
N ASP A 605 -10.56 -27.14 13.64
CA ASP A 605 -11.63 -26.93 14.63
C ASP A 605 -12.96 -26.51 14.00
N ASN A 606 -12.90 -25.92 12.79
CA ASN A 606 -14.06 -25.62 11.96
C ASN A 606 -14.42 -26.71 10.95
N ARG A 607 -13.69 -27.84 10.96
CA ARG A 607 -13.88 -28.98 10.05
C ARG A 607 -13.70 -28.62 8.56
N TRP A 608 -12.94 -27.58 8.25
CA TRP A 608 -12.62 -27.16 6.88
C TRP A 608 -11.39 -27.90 6.35
N ARG A 609 -11.58 -29.19 6.04
CA ARG A 609 -10.50 -30.10 5.61
C ARG A 609 -9.81 -29.60 4.35
N ASP A 610 -10.57 -29.18 3.34
CA ASP A 610 -10.03 -28.75 2.04
C ASP A 610 -9.11 -27.53 2.18
N ARG A 611 -9.47 -26.56 3.04
CA ARG A 611 -8.62 -25.39 3.34
C ARG A 611 -7.33 -25.79 4.05
N ALA A 612 -7.39 -26.73 4.99
CA ALA A 612 -6.19 -27.24 5.67
C ALA A 612 -5.28 -28.03 4.71
N HIS A 613 -5.86 -28.82 3.81
CA HIS A 613 -5.13 -29.57 2.79
C HIS A 613 -4.47 -28.63 1.77
N LEU A 614 -5.21 -27.63 1.30
CA LEU A 614 -4.69 -26.59 0.42
C LEU A 614 -3.52 -25.83 1.05
N LEU A 615 -3.59 -25.52 2.35
CA LEU A 615 -2.50 -24.87 3.07
C LEU A 615 -1.22 -25.72 3.07
N VAL A 616 -1.32 -27.02 3.34
CA VAL A 616 -0.16 -27.94 3.30
C VAL A 616 0.39 -28.06 1.87
N ARG A 617 -0.50 -28.15 0.87
CA ARG A 617 -0.12 -28.17 -0.55
C ARG A 617 0.68 -26.93 -0.94
N ARG A 618 0.19 -25.72 -0.61
CA ARG A 618 0.88 -24.45 -0.92
C ARG A 618 2.28 -24.38 -0.32
N VAL A 619 2.45 -24.85 0.93
CA VAL A 619 3.78 -24.92 1.57
C VAL A 619 4.73 -25.84 0.81
N LEU A 620 4.27 -27.03 0.42
CA LEU A 620 5.09 -28.00 -0.31
C LEU A 620 5.49 -27.50 -1.71
N GLU A 621 4.55 -26.91 -2.43
CA GLU A 621 4.80 -26.32 -3.76
C GLU A 621 5.75 -25.11 -3.67
N MET A 622 5.62 -24.29 -2.63
CA MET A 622 6.56 -23.20 -2.35
C MET A 622 7.96 -23.74 -2.06
N PHE A 623 8.12 -24.78 -1.23
CA PHE A 623 9.43 -25.38 -0.97
C PHE A 623 10.08 -25.96 -2.23
N TYR A 624 9.29 -26.59 -3.10
CA TYR A 624 9.75 -27.03 -4.41
C TYR A 624 10.19 -25.84 -5.28
N ALA A 625 9.39 -24.78 -5.36
CA ALA A 625 9.71 -23.59 -6.14
C ALA A 625 11.02 -22.95 -5.67
N TYR A 626 11.21 -22.77 -4.36
CA TYR A 626 12.45 -22.23 -3.80
C TYR A 626 13.66 -23.08 -4.15
N HIS A 627 13.59 -24.39 -3.92
CA HIS A 627 14.75 -25.26 -4.07
C HIS A 627 15.07 -25.58 -5.54
N VAL A 628 14.05 -25.78 -6.38
CA VAL A 628 14.22 -26.28 -7.76
C VAL A 628 14.15 -25.15 -8.77
N THR A 629 13.19 -24.22 -8.62
CA THR A 629 12.93 -23.16 -9.60
C THR A 629 13.80 -21.94 -9.33
N PHE A 630 13.81 -21.44 -8.09
CA PHE A 630 14.56 -20.24 -7.69
C PHE A 630 15.99 -20.54 -7.27
N ARG A 631 16.29 -21.80 -6.91
CA ARG A 631 17.59 -22.25 -6.35
C ARG A 631 18.00 -21.43 -5.12
N ALA A 632 17.02 -21.10 -4.29
CA ALA A 632 17.18 -20.38 -3.03
C ALA A 632 17.17 -21.36 -1.84
N ASP A 633 17.84 -20.98 -0.75
CA ASP A 633 17.87 -21.76 0.49
C ASP A 633 16.55 -21.60 1.26
N LEU A 634 16.09 -22.70 1.88
CA LEU A 634 14.90 -22.71 2.75
C LEU A 634 15.17 -22.07 4.11
N SER A 635 16.44 -21.78 4.44
CA SER A 635 16.84 -21.02 5.63
C SER A 635 16.39 -21.65 6.96
N GLY A 636 16.17 -22.98 6.98
CA GLY A 636 15.75 -23.71 8.16
C GLY A 636 14.25 -23.59 8.51
N THR A 637 13.44 -22.99 7.64
CA THR A 637 11.98 -22.85 7.82
C THR A 637 11.25 -24.20 7.77
N GLU A 638 11.84 -25.17 7.08
CA GLU A 638 11.35 -26.54 6.92
C GLU A 638 11.38 -27.35 8.23
N LYS A 639 12.14 -26.92 9.25
CA LYS A 639 12.24 -27.60 10.57
C LYS A 639 10.90 -27.79 11.25
N TRP A 640 9.98 -26.84 11.05
CA TRP A 640 8.65 -26.86 11.67
C TRP A 640 7.57 -27.51 10.80
N PHE A 641 7.89 -27.79 9.53
CA PHE A 641 6.96 -28.41 8.60
C PHE A 641 6.48 -29.78 9.10
N SER A 642 7.39 -30.61 9.63
CA SER A 642 7.06 -31.97 10.09
C SER A 642 5.93 -31.99 11.11
N TYR A 643 6.02 -31.17 12.15
CA TYR A 643 5.01 -31.13 13.21
C TYR A 643 3.71 -30.49 12.72
N PHE A 644 3.78 -29.42 11.95
CA PHE A 644 2.62 -28.78 11.31
C PHE A 644 1.84 -29.76 10.43
N ALA A 645 2.51 -30.36 9.43
CA ALA A 645 1.90 -31.22 8.44
C ALA A 645 1.30 -32.50 9.06
N VAL A 646 2.01 -33.13 10.01
CA VAL A 646 1.50 -34.33 10.69
C VAL A 646 0.27 -34.02 11.55
N ILE A 647 0.21 -32.86 12.22
CA ILE A 647 -1.01 -32.47 12.94
C ILE A 647 -2.18 -32.31 11.98
N VAL A 648 -1.99 -31.59 10.88
CA VAL A 648 -3.04 -31.40 9.86
C VAL A 648 -3.48 -32.75 9.33
N GLY A 649 -2.56 -33.60 8.89
CA GLY A 649 -2.87 -34.94 8.35
C GLY A 649 -3.63 -35.81 9.34
N THR A 650 -3.12 -35.94 10.57
CA THR A 650 -3.73 -36.79 11.60
C THR A 650 -5.10 -36.29 12.07
N LYS A 651 -5.39 -34.98 11.98
CA LYS A 651 -6.65 -34.40 12.45
C LYS A 651 -7.70 -34.26 11.36
N THR A 652 -7.31 -34.16 10.10
CA THR A 652 -8.23 -33.92 8.96
C THR A 652 -8.54 -35.18 8.15
N GLY A 653 -7.66 -36.18 8.15
CA GLY A 653 -7.80 -37.38 7.33
C GLY A 653 -7.50 -38.69 8.06
N PRO A 654 -7.42 -39.81 7.32
CA PRO A 654 -6.98 -41.10 7.87
C PRO A 654 -5.53 -41.02 8.34
N LEU A 655 -5.12 -41.93 9.23
CA LEU A 655 -3.77 -41.93 9.79
C LEU A 655 -2.67 -42.11 8.71
N ASP A 656 -3.01 -42.74 7.59
CA ASP A 656 -2.17 -42.89 6.40
C ASP A 656 -1.69 -41.53 5.85
N LEU A 657 -2.57 -40.52 5.85
CA LEU A 657 -2.22 -39.15 5.44
C LEU A 657 -1.16 -38.54 6.38
N GLY A 658 -1.30 -38.78 7.69
CA GLY A 658 -0.32 -38.34 8.68
C GLY A 658 1.05 -38.98 8.49
N ILE A 659 1.10 -40.27 8.12
CA ILE A 659 2.35 -40.99 7.82
C ILE A 659 2.96 -40.52 6.50
N GLY A 660 2.15 -40.31 5.46
CA GLY A 660 2.64 -39.80 4.20
C GLY A 660 3.23 -38.39 4.32
N LEU A 661 2.61 -37.52 5.12
CA LEU A 661 3.14 -36.19 5.44
C LEU A 661 4.38 -36.25 6.34
N PHE A 662 4.47 -37.23 7.24
CA PHE A 662 5.69 -37.50 7.98
C PHE A 662 6.84 -37.91 7.04
N ALA A 663 6.60 -38.80 6.08
CA ALA A 663 7.58 -39.20 5.08
C ALA A 663 8.02 -38.03 4.19
N ALA A 664 7.09 -37.15 3.77
CA ALA A 664 7.43 -35.91 3.08
C ALA A 664 8.32 -35.00 3.94
N SER A 665 8.08 -34.94 5.26
CA SER A 665 8.91 -34.17 6.18
C SER A 665 10.31 -34.76 6.36
N LEU A 666 10.49 -36.09 6.31
CA LEU A 666 11.81 -36.73 6.33
C LEU A 666 12.64 -36.38 5.10
N ALA A 667 11.98 -36.18 3.94
CA ALA A 667 12.64 -35.74 2.71
C ALA A 667 13.18 -34.29 2.82
N LEU A 668 12.56 -33.47 3.68
CA LEU A 668 12.89 -32.05 3.86
C LEU A 668 13.76 -31.78 5.11
N SER A 669 13.77 -32.68 6.10
CA SER A 669 14.34 -32.42 7.43
C SER A 669 15.87 -32.32 7.48
N ASP A 670 16.35 -31.46 8.38
CA ASP A 670 17.75 -31.31 8.81
C ASP A 670 18.20 -32.47 9.73
N LYS A 671 17.93 -33.71 9.31
CA LYS A 671 18.35 -34.97 9.97
C LYS A 671 17.83 -35.18 11.40
N THR A 672 16.72 -34.54 11.77
CA THR A 672 16.09 -34.71 13.10
C THR A 672 14.59 -34.98 12.99
N VAL A 673 14.04 -35.71 13.97
CA VAL A 673 12.60 -35.98 14.08
C VAL A 673 12.05 -35.25 15.30
N ASN A 674 10.97 -34.52 15.13
CA ASN A 674 10.35 -33.79 16.23
C ASN A 674 9.65 -34.78 17.19
N PRO A 675 9.98 -34.79 18.50
CA PRO A 675 9.40 -35.76 19.45
C PRO A 675 7.88 -35.63 19.58
N LYS A 676 7.31 -34.45 19.31
CA LYS A 676 5.86 -34.25 19.34
C LYS A 676 5.15 -34.99 18.19
N VAL A 677 5.83 -35.21 17.06
CA VAL A 677 5.30 -35.98 15.92
C VAL A 677 5.11 -37.45 16.31
N ALA A 678 6.11 -38.04 16.98
CA ALA A 678 6.06 -39.40 17.49
C ALA A 678 4.84 -39.62 18.40
N THR A 679 4.65 -38.73 19.39
CA THR A 679 3.50 -38.80 20.29
C THR A 679 2.16 -38.71 19.56
N LYS A 680 2.04 -37.86 18.53
CA LYS A 680 0.78 -37.67 17.79
C LYS A 680 0.41 -38.86 16.91
N LEU A 681 1.39 -39.48 16.26
CA LEU A 681 1.18 -40.66 15.44
C LEU A 681 0.87 -41.89 16.31
N THR A 682 1.66 -42.13 17.37
CA THR A 682 1.42 -43.26 18.29
C THR A 682 0.08 -43.13 19.01
N ALA A 683 -0.35 -41.93 19.41
CA ALA A 683 -1.65 -41.73 20.08
C ALA A 683 -2.87 -42.11 19.23
N LYS A 684 -2.70 -42.24 17.90
CA LYS A 684 -3.76 -42.66 16.98
C LYS A 684 -3.55 -44.06 16.42
N ARG A 685 -2.58 -44.83 16.90
CA ARG A 685 -2.19 -46.14 16.35
C ARG A 685 -3.37 -47.08 16.12
N ASP A 686 -4.31 -47.14 17.06
CA ASP A 686 -5.43 -48.08 17.01
C ASP A 686 -6.57 -47.64 16.08
N SER A 687 -6.40 -46.53 15.34
CA SER A 687 -7.41 -46.00 14.42
C SER A 687 -7.34 -46.56 12.98
N SER A 688 -6.28 -47.27 12.60
CA SER A 688 -6.15 -47.89 11.27
C SER A 688 -5.25 -49.13 11.31
N GLU A 689 -5.78 -50.30 10.92
CA GLU A 689 -5.04 -51.58 10.93
C GLU A 689 -3.82 -51.57 10.00
N HIS A 690 -3.90 -50.86 8.87
CA HIS A 690 -2.82 -50.78 7.86
C HIS A 690 -1.59 -49.99 8.35
N VAL A 691 -1.76 -49.20 9.41
CA VAL A 691 -0.75 -48.27 9.92
C VAL A 691 0.00 -48.80 11.16
N ILE A 692 -0.61 -49.74 11.89
CA ILE A 692 -0.06 -50.27 13.15
C ILE A 692 1.37 -50.79 12.96
N GLU A 693 1.60 -51.52 11.87
CA GLU A 693 2.92 -52.10 11.57
C GLU A 693 3.97 -51.02 11.23
N ALA A 694 3.59 -49.99 10.47
CA ALA A 694 4.48 -48.87 10.15
C ALA A 694 4.88 -48.10 11.41
N ILE A 695 3.93 -47.83 12.32
CA ILE A 695 4.20 -47.18 13.60
C ILE A 695 5.09 -48.06 14.50
N ALA A 696 4.82 -49.37 14.54
CA ALA A 696 5.63 -50.30 15.33
C ALA A 696 7.09 -50.34 14.84
N GLU A 697 7.33 -50.29 13.52
CA GLU A 697 8.69 -50.20 12.97
C GLU A 697 9.34 -48.83 13.26
N LEU A 698 8.58 -47.72 13.22
CA LEU A 698 9.09 -46.40 13.62
C LEU A 698 9.49 -46.34 15.10
N GLU A 699 8.72 -47.01 15.98
CA GLU A 699 9.03 -47.15 17.40
C GLU A 699 10.30 -47.99 17.64
N LYS A 700 10.49 -49.09 16.88
CA LYS A 700 11.73 -49.88 16.90
C LYS A 700 12.95 -49.08 16.45
N CYS A 701 12.78 -48.18 15.49
CA CYS A 701 13.81 -47.23 15.09
C CYS A 701 14.10 -46.16 16.16
N GLY A 702 13.31 -46.09 17.24
CA GLY A 702 13.43 -45.08 18.29
C GLY A 702 13.12 -43.66 17.81
N TRP A 703 12.36 -43.53 16.71
CA TRP A 703 12.10 -42.26 16.03
C TRP A 703 13.36 -41.50 15.60
N ASP A 704 14.51 -42.18 15.47
CA ASP A 704 15.76 -41.58 15.01
C ASP A 704 15.79 -41.48 13.48
N TYR A 705 16.12 -40.29 12.96
CA TYR A 705 16.13 -40.00 11.53
C TYR A 705 16.95 -41.01 10.72
N HIS A 706 18.19 -41.28 11.15
CA HIS A 706 19.08 -42.18 10.43
C HIS A 706 18.61 -43.63 10.53
N ARG A 707 18.18 -44.08 11.71
CA ARG A 707 17.63 -45.44 11.90
C ARG A 707 16.37 -45.69 11.07
N ILE A 708 15.51 -44.69 10.91
CA ILE A 708 14.33 -44.79 10.05
C ILE A 708 14.76 -44.98 8.58
N LEU A 709 15.71 -44.18 8.09
CA LEU A 709 16.21 -44.30 6.71
C LEU A 709 16.95 -45.62 6.44
N PHE A 710 17.52 -46.25 7.47
CA PHE A 710 18.14 -47.58 7.39
C PHE A 710 17.14 -48.73 7.44
N CYS A 711 15.90 -48.49 7.84
CA CYS A 711 14.93 -49.55 8.02
C CYS A 711 14.35 -49.98 6.67
N ASP A 712 14.79 -51.13 6.17
CA ASP A 712 14.32 -51.69 4.92
C ASP A 712 12.82 -52.00 4.93
N ALA A 713 12.26 -52.37 6.09
CA ALA A 713 10.82 -52.55 6.26
C ALA A 713 10.01 -51.28 6.01
N LEU A 714 10.58 -50.10 6.30
CA LEU A 714 9.95 -48.79 6.08
C LEU A 714 10.30 -48.19 4.72
N MET A 715 11.51 -48.44 4.20
CA MET A 715 12.05 -47.68 3.07
C MET A 715 12.05 -48.43 1.73
N LEU A 716 12.03 -49.77 1.72
CA LEU A 716 11.95 -50.56 0.49
C LEU A 716 10.50 -50.83 0.10
N GLU A 717 10.23 -50.79 -1.19
CA GLU A 717 8.96 -51.29 -1.72
C GLU A 717 8.84 -52.81 -1.51
N PRO A 718 7.62 -53.37 -1.41
CA PRO A 718 7.41 -54.80 -1.19
C PRO A 718 8.17 -55.70 -2.18
N GLN A 719 8.26 -55.30 -3.44
CA GLN A 719 9.00 -56.01 -4.49
C GLN A 719 10.52 -55.96 -4.27
N GLU A 720 11.04 -54.84 -3.75
CA GLU A 720 12.44 -54.67 -3.44
C GLU A 720 12.84 -55.46 -2.19
N ARG A 721 11.95 -55.56 -1.18
CA ARG A 721 12.17 -56.40 0.01
C ARG A 721 12.26 -57.88 -0.31
N ALA A 722 11.34 -58.37 -1.13
CA ALA A 722 11.36 -59.76 -1.59
C ALA A 722 12.64 -60.11 -2.39
N SER A 723 13.31 -59.11 -2.97
CA SER A 723 14.58 -59.24 -3.69
C SER A 723 15.79 -59.12 -2.76
N ALA A 724 15.71 -58.30 -1.71
CA ALA A 724 16.74 -58.16 -0.67
C ALA A 724 16.84 -59.41 0.22
N GLU A 725 15.71 -59.98 0.64
CA GLU A 725 15.67 -61.21 1.45
C GLU A 725 16.25 -62.43 0.71
N LYS A 726 16.17 -62.46 -0.63
CA LYS A 726 16.79 -63.51 -1.45
C LYS A 726 18.31 -63.42 -1.54
N ASN A 727 18.90 -62.25 -1.28
CA ASN A 727 20.35 -62.04 -1.35
C ASN A 727 21.05 -62.19 0.01
N GLU A 728 20.32 -62.28 1.13
CA GLU A 728 20.87 -62.42 2.50
C GLU A 728 20.84 -63.85 3.07
N SER A 729 20.82 -64.89 2.23
CA SER A 729 21.05 -66.27 2.71
C SER A 729 22.55 -66.58 2.77
N PRO A 730 23.10 -67.00 3.93
CA PRO A 730 24.54 -67.14 4.13
C PRO A 730 25.12 -68.38 3.44
N ALA A 731 26.31 -68.20 2.90
CA ALA A 731 27.20 -69.28 2.50
C ALA A 731 27.45 -70.26 3.66
N GLY A 732 27.10 -71.53 3.46
CA GLY A 732 27.47 -72.62 4.36
C GLY A 732 26.80 -73.95 3.98
N ALA A 733 27.62 -74.90 3.52
CA ALA A 733 27.34 -76.33 3.34
C ALA A 733 26.48 -76.77 2.14
N ASN A 734 27.12 -76.96 0.98
CA ASN A 734 27.44 -78.31 0.50
C ASN A 734 28.05 -78.24 -0.91
N GLY A 735 29.37 -78.46 -0.98
CA GLY A 735 30.00 -78.94 -2.19
C GLY A 735 29.83 -80.45 -2.29
N ALA A 736 29.20 -80.92 -3.36
CA ALA A 736 29.45 -82.21 -3.98
C ALA A 736 28.79 -82.16 -5.37
N GLY A 737 29.63 -82.11 -6.41
CA GLY A 737 29.23 -81.79 -7.77
C GLY A 737 28.67 -82.96 -8.57
N SER A 738 28.18 -82.62 -9.76
CA SER A 738 28.27 -83.38 -11.00
C SER A 738 27.78 -82.44 -12.11
N ARG A 739 28.67 -81.91 -12.97
CA ARG A 739 28.86 -82.33 -14.38
C ARG A 739 27.58 -82.15 -15.23
N ASP A 740 27.54 -81.39 -16.32
CA ASP A 740 28.46 -81.47 -17.47
C ASP A 740 28.39 -80.28 -18.47
N HIS A 741 29.55 -80.09 -19.12
CA HIS A 741 29.82 -79.76 -20.53
C HIS A 741 29.44 -78.42 -21.22
N HIS A 742 30.49 -77.60 -21.32
CA HIS A 742 31.07 -76.99 -22.52
C HIS A 742 30.54 -77.32 -23.95
N HIS A 743 30.42 -76.22 -24.71
CA HIS A 743 30.82 -75.99 -26.12
C HIS A 743 29.92 -76.42 -27.31
N GLY A 744 29.73 -75.44 -28.21
CA GLY A 744 29.39 -75.60 -29.64
C GLY A 744 28.37 -74.54 -30.08
N ARG A 745 28.75 -73.33 -30.52
CA ARG A 745 29.33 -72.91 -31.81
C ARG A 745 28.46 -73.26 -33.04
N GLY A 746 28.04 -72.20 -33.75
CA GLY A 746 27.49 -72.21 -35.12
C GLY A 746 25.96 -72.22 -35.16
N ALA A 747 25.26 -71.66 -36.13
CA ALA A 747 25.54 -70.74 -37.22
C ALA A 747 24.18 -70.47 -37.88
N ASN A 748 23.95 -69.22 -38.29
CA ASN A 748 23.06 -68.71 -39.34
C ASN A 748 22.02 -69.64 -40.00
N GLY A 749 20.80 -69.08 -40.13
CA GLY A 749 19.79 -69.51 -41.09
C GLY A 749 18.73 -68.44 -41.31
N SER A 750 19.05 -67.48 -42.20
CA SER A 750 18.17 -66.44 -42.74
C SER A 750 17.18 -66.99 -43.78
N HIS A 751 16.02 -66.35 -43.93
CA HIS A 751 15.19 -66.12 -45.15
C HIS A 751 13.71 -65.93 -44.71
N ALA A 752 12.84 -65.11 -45.29
CA ALA A 752 12.84 -64.10 -46.37
C ALA A 752 11.50 -63.33 -46.20
N ALA A 753 11.49 -61.98 -46.21
CA ALA A 753 11.08 -61.10 -47.31
C ALA A 753 9.66 -61.29 -47.89
N GLY A 754 8.83 -60.26 -47.77
CA GLY A 754 7.58 -60.06 -48.52
C GLY A 754 6.95 -58.71 -48.17
N ALA A 755 6.82 -57.83 -49.17
CA ALA A 755 6.50 -56.40 -49.04
C ALA A 755 5.08 -56.04 -49.49
N VAL A 756 4.70 -54.77 -49.21
CA VAL A 756 3.85 -53.84 -50.00
C VAL A 756 2.51 -53.37 -49.37
N ALA A 757 2.52 -52.08 -49.00
CA ALA A 757 1.55 -50.97 -49.17
C ALA A 757 0.21 -50.83 -48.39
N SER A 758 0.19 -49.70 -47.67
CA SER A 758 -0.78 -48.59 -47.67
C SER A 758 -2.15 -48.67 -46.97
N SER A 759 -2.34 -47.64 -46.13
CA SER A 759 -3.56 -46.86 -45.82
C SER A 759 -4.12 -47.00 -44.41
N ALA A 760 -4.59 -45.85 -43.93
CA ALA A 760 -4.80 -45.46 -42.55
C ALA A 760 -5.99 -46.13 -41.85
N ALA A 761 -5.82 -46.52 -40.58
CA ALA A 761 -6.65 -46.15 -39.43
C ALA A 761 -6.34 -47.06 -38.23
N ALA A 762 -6.18 -46.43 -37.06
CA ALA A 762 -6.32 -46.98 -35.71
C ALA A 762 -5.28 -47.98 -35.14
N ALA A 763 -5.01 -47.77 -33.84
CA ALA A 763 -4.40 -48.65 -32.85
C ALA A 763 -2.85 -48.82 -32.87
N GLY A 764 -2.25 -48.56 -31.70
CA GLY A 764 -0.82 -48.79 -31.44
C GLY A 764 -0.32 -48.19 -30.12
N GLU A 765 -1.02 -48.47 -29.02
CA GLU A 765 -0.47 -48.35 -27.66
C GLU A 765 0.71 -49.33 -27.50
N GLU A 766 1.94 -48.82 -27.44
CA GLU A 766 3.08 -49.59 -26.94
C GLU A 766 3.16 -49.45 -25.41
N HIS A 767 2.67 -50.52 -24.77
CA HIS A 767 3.16 -51.17 -23.56
C HIS A 767 4.19 -50.41 -22.70
N LEU A 768 3.68 -49.76 -21.64
CA LEU A 768 4.33 -49.70 -20.34
C LEU A 768 3.33 -50.19 -19.28
N GLY A 769 3.73 -51.23 -18.56
CA GLY A 769 2.89 -52.02 -17.66
C GLY A 769 2.12 -51.19 -16.64
N LYS A 770 0.78 -51.28 -16.72
CA LYS A 770 -0.14 -50.86 -15.67
C LYS A 770 -0.24 -51.99 -14.65
N GLU A 771 0.35 -51.81 -13.48
CA GLU A 771 -0.17 -52.40 -12.24
C GLU A 771 -0.66 -51.25 -11.35
N SER A 772 -1.90 -50.85 -11.62
CA SER A 772 -2.71 -50.00 -10.76
C SER A 772 -3.34 -50.90 -9.70
N ILE A 773 -2.97 -50.71 -8.43
CA ILE A 773 -3.68 -51.30 -7.30
C ILE A 773 -4.71 -50.26 -6.86
N TYR A 774 -6.00 -50.63 -6.93
CA TYR A 774 -7.22 -49.84 -6.77
C TYR A 774 -7.80 -49.19 -8.05
N THR A 775 -8.51 -50.01 -8.83
CA THR A 775 -9.58 -49.59 -9.73
C THR A 775 -10.84 -49.21 -8.97
N SER A 776 -11.55 -48.23 -9.52
CA SER A 776 -12.86 -47.68 -9.18
C SER A 776 -13.94 -48.72 -8.84
N ALA A 777 -14.82 -48.35 -7.91
CA ALA A 777 -16.02 -49.09 -7.54
C ALA A 777 -16.92 -49.35 -8.75
N GLY A 778 -17.05 -50.61 -9.16
CA GLY A 778 -18.02 -51.04 -10.16
C GLY A 778 -17.52 -52.10 -11.13
N GLN A 779 -17.10 -53.27 -10.65
CA GLN A 779 -17.11 -54.53 -11.41
C GLN A 779 -16.89 -55.73 -10.46
N GLY A 780 -17.73 -56.77 -10.61
CA GLY A 780 -17.76 -57.96 -9.75
C GLY A 780 -16.51 -58.87 -9.86
N PRO A 781 -16.34 -59.84 -8.95
CA PRO A 781 -15.06 -60.46 -8.67
C PRO A 781 -14.72 -61.59 -9.66
N SER A 782 -13.56 -61.51 -10.30
CA SER A 782 -12.90 -62.67 -10.92
C SER A 782 -11.84 -63.20 -9.96
N SER A 783 -12.12 -64.36 -9.36
CA SER A 783 -11.25 -65.14 -8.50
C SER A 783 -10.05 -65.72 -9.28
N TYR A 784 -8.90 -65.80 -8.61
CA TYR A 784 -7.59 -66.36 -9.05
C TYR A 784 -6.57 -65.36 -9.65
N ASN A 785 -5.98 -64.52 -8.77
CA ASN A 785 -4.51 -64.30 -8.66
C ASN A 785 -4.09 -63.16 -7.70
N ASN A 786 -5.01 -62.43 -7.07
CA ASN A 786 -4.67 -61.27 -6.23
C ASN A 786 -4.36 -61.55 -4.74
N SER A 787 -4.21 -62.80 -4.32
CA SER A 787 -3.96 -63.12 -2.90
C SER A 787 -2.54 -62.79 -2.41
N HIS A 788 -1.58 -62.48 -3.30
CA HIS A 788 -0.20 -62.13 -2.92
C HIS A 788 0.09 -60.62 -2.84
N LEU A 789 -0.82 -59.75 -3.28
CA LEU A 789 -0.63 -58.29 -3.22
C LEU A 789 -1.38 -57.61 -2.08
N LEU A 790 -2.35 -58.29 -1.45
CA LEU A 790 -3.05 -57.79 -0.26
C LEU A 790 -2.25 -57.99 1.05
N SER A 791 -1.10 -58.68 1.01
CA SER A 791 -0.23 -58.90 2.17
C SER A 791 1.04 -58.01 2.17
N ALA A 792 1.13 -57.05 1.26
CA ALA A 792 2.34 -56.27 1.02
C ALA A 792 2.32 -54.97 1.83
N ARG A 793 3.06 -54.93 2.94
CA ARG A 793 3.20 -53.73 3.79
C ARG A 793 3.63 -52.52 2.95
N PRO A 794 2.94 -51.37 2.92
CA PRO A 794 3.36 -50.21 2.12
C PRO A 794 4.66 -49.59 2.66
N SER A 795 5.51 -49.06 1.79
CA SER A 795 6.70 -48.28 2.18
C SER A 795 6.32 -46.85 2.56
N LEU A 796 7.21 -46.13 3.25
CA LEU A 796 7.08 -44.68 3.50
C LEU A 796 7.02 -43.87 2.19
N VAL A 797 7.65 -44.34 1.12
CA VAL A 797 7.57 -43.71 -0.21
C VAL A 797 6.15 -43.86 -0.78
N THR A 798 5.53 -45.03 -0.63
CA THR A 798 4.15 -45.28 -1.04
C THR A 798 3.17 -44.42 -0.23
N TYR A 799 3.31 -44.38 1.10
CA TYR A 799 2.48 -43.51 1.94
C TYR A 799 2.60 -42.03 1.56
N MET A 800 3.83 -41.56 1.29
CA MET A 800 4.07 -40.19 0.83
C MET A 800 3.37 -39.91 -0.50
N TYR A 801 3.53 -40.79 -1.50
CA TYR A 801 2.96 -40.59 -2.82
C TYR A 801 1.42 -40.52 -2.78
N VAL A 802 0.79 -41.42 -2.01
CA VAL A 802 -0.67 -41.41 -1.81
C VAL A 802 -1.11 -40.12 -1.12
N ALA A 803 -0.45 -39.73 -0.03
CA ALA A 803 -0.77 -38.49 0.69
C ALA A 803 -0.64 -37.24 -0.20
N LEU A 804 0.44 -37.12 -0.98
CA LEU A 804 0.66 -35.98 -1.87
C LEU A 804 -0.37 -35.92 -3.00
N ARG A 805 -0.74 -37.08 -3.56
CA ARG A 805 -1.81 -37.18 -4.56
C ARG A 805 -3.16 -36.77 -4.00
N ASP A 806 -3.49 -37.24 -2.79
CA ASP A 806 -4.77 -36.94 -2.15
C ASP A 806 -4.88 -35.45 -1.75
N LEU A 807 -3.75 -34.80 -1.46
CA LEU A 807 -3.65 -33.34 -1.27
C LEU A 807 -3.65 -32.55 -2.59
N GLY A 808 -3.63 -33.22 -3.74
CA GLY A 808 -3.57 -32.59 -5.06
C GLY A 808 -2.25 -31.89 -5.36
N VAL A 809 -1.15 -32.27 -4.73
CA VAL A 809 0.18 -31.69 -4.96
C VAL A 809 0.66 -32.02 -6.36
N ASP A 810 1.24 -31.04 -7.05
CA ASP A 810 1.79 -31.22 -8.39
C ASP A 810 2.76 -32.41 -8.49
N LYS A 811 2.64 -33.19 -9.57
CA LYS A 811 3.44 -34.39 -9.81
C LYS A 811 4.95 -34.11 -9.72
N LYS A 812 5.41 -32.94 -10.22
CA LYS A 812 6.81 -32.53 -10.18
C LYS A 812 7.31 -32.36 -8.73
N THR A 813 6.50 -31.76 -7.87
CA THR A 813 6.79 -31.61 -6.43
C THR A 813 6.83 -32.97 -5.73
N ALA A 814 5.89 -33.86 -6.05
CA ALA A 814 5.86 -35.21 -5.49
C ALA A 814 7.08 -36.06 -5.92
N ASP A 815 7.44 -36.01 -7.20
CA ASP A 815 8.62 -36.69 -7.74
C ASP A 815 9.91 -36.14 -7.09
N TRP A 816 10.00 -34.82 -6.91
CA TRP A 816 11.12 -34.17 -6.21
C TRP A 816 11.27 -34.63 -4.75
N LEU A 817 10.18 -34.69 -3.98
CA LEU A 817 10.21 -35.16 -2.60
C LEU A 817 10.61 -36.64 -2.50
N ARG A 818 10.12 -37.48 -3.43
CA ARG A 818 10.56 -38.87 -3.55
C ARG A 818 12.05 -38.98 -3.79
N ASP A 819 12.57 -38.21 -4.74
CA ASP A 819 13.97 -38.29 -5.11
C ASP A 819 14.86 -37.74 -3.98
N LYS A 820 14.42 -36.70 -3.26
CA LYS A 820 15.08 -36.24 -2.02
C LYS A 820 15.11 -37.31 -0.94
N LEU A 821 13.99 -38.00 -0.69
CA LEU A 821 13.92 -39.06 0.32
C LEU A 821 14.85 -40.23 -0.02
N LYS A 822 14.90 -40.62 -1.31
CA LYS A 822 15.83 -41.65 -1.80
C LYS A 822 17.28 -41.21 -1.67
N ALA A 823 17.60 -39.97 -2.02
CA ALA A 823 18.94 -39.41 -1.86
C ALA A 823 19.37 -39.37 -0.38
N ALA A 824 18.49 -38.94 0.52
CA ALA A 824 18.75 -38.93 1.97
C ALA A 824 19.05 -40.34 2.51
N ARG A 825 18.31 -41.36 2.04
CA ARG A 825 18.61 -42.76 2.36
C ARG A 825 19.97 -43.20 1.84
N GLN A 826 20.30 -42.87 0.59
CA GLN A 826 21.61 -43.21 0.01
C GLN A 826 22.76 -42.54 0.76
N GLU A 827 22.61 -41.27 1.15
CA GLU A 827 23.59 -40.54 1.96
C GLU A 827 23.78 -41.19 3.33
N ALA A 828 22.68 -41.57 3.99
CA ALA A 828 22.75 -42.30 5.26
C ALA A 828 23.48 -43.64 5.12
N LEU A 829 23.17 -44.42 4.07
CA LEU A 829 23.82 -45.70 3.78
C LEU A 829 25.31 -45.56 3.45
N ALA A 830 25.69 -44.51 2.72
CA ALA A 830 27.09 -44.19 2.45
C ALA A 830 27.86 -43.80 3.72
N SER A 831 27.24 -43.00 4.60
CA SER A 831 27.84 -42.56 5.88
C SER A 831 28.05 -43.71 6.88
N LYS A 832 27.30 -44.80 6.75
CA LYS A 832 27.48 -46.04 7.54
C LYS A 832 28.67 -46.88 7.07
N ARG A 833 29.11 -46.75 5.81
CA ARG A 833 30.25 -47.50 5.25
C ARG A 833 31.60 -46.83 5.51
N THR A 834 31.61 -45.55 5.88
CA THR A 834 32.81 -44.75 6.16
C THR A 834 33.15 -44.62 7.66
N ARG A 835 32.28 -45.10 8.55
CA ARG A 835 32.57 -45.37 9.97
C ARG A 835 32.74 -46.86 10.16
#